data_AF-A0A667YZK9-F1
#
_entry.id   AF-A0A667YZK9-F1
#
_cell.length_a   1.000
_cell.length_b   1.000
_cell.length_c   1.000
_cell.angle_alpha   90.00
_cell.angle_beta   90.00
_cell.angle_gamma   90.00
#
_symmetry.space_group_name_H-M   'P 1'
#
loop_
_entity.id
_entity.type
_entity.pdbx_description
1 polymer ?
#
loop_
_entity_poly.entity_id
_entity_poly.type
_entity_poly.pdbx_seq_one_letter_code
_entity_poly.pdbx_strand_id
1 'polypeptide(L)'
;MEWQPDEQGLQQVLQLLKDSQSPDTATQRAVQEKLEQLNQFPDFNNYLIFVLTSLKSEDEPTRSLSGLILKNNVKAHYQNFPPNVADFIKRECLNNIGDPSPLIRATIGILITTIASKGELQTWPELLPQLCNLLNSEDYNTCEGSFGALQKICEDSSELLDSDALNRPLNIMIPKFLQFFKHCSPKIRSHAIACVNQFIIGRAQALMDNIDTFIESLFALAGDEDSEVRKNVCRALVMLLEVRIDRLIPHMHSIIQYMLQRTQDPDENVALEACEFWLTLAEQPICKEALGRLSGHPCRLEQDIKPRFHKSRTVTLQHEGGEGEEGEDIDEDEDDDDDTLSDWNLRKCSAAALDVLANVFRDELLPHLLPLLKGLLFHPDWVIKESGILVLGAIAEGCMQGMVPYLPELIPHLIQCLCDKKALVRSIACWTLSRYAHWVVSQPPDAHLKPLMTELLKRILDGNKRVQEAACSAFATLEEEACTELVPYLSFILDTLVFAFGKYQHKNLLILYDAIGTLADSVGHHLNQPEYIQKLMPPLIAKWNELKDEDKDLFPLLECLSSVATALQSGFLPYCEPVYQRCVTLVQKTLAQAMVSPARFTHTHTHTHTHSRTVWICMYSQQPDQYEAPDKDFMIVALDLLSGLAEGLGGHVDTLVARSNIMTLLFQCMQDTMPEVRQSSFALLGDLTKACFPHVKPCIAEFMPILGTNLNPEFISVCNNATWAIGEICMQMGVEMQPYVAMVLNQLVEIINRPNTPKTLLENTAITIGRLGYVCPQEVAPMLPQFIRPWCTSLRNIRDNEEKDSAFRGICMMIGVNPGGVVQDFIFFCDAVASWVNPKDDLRDMFYKILHGFKEQVGEENWQQFSEQFPPLLKERLAACYGV
;
A
#
# COMPACT_ATOMS: atom_id res chain seq x y z
N MET A 1 44.24 32.25 -5.22
CA MET A 1 44.20 33.19 -4.08
C MET A 1 43.13 32.67 -3.14
N GLU A 2 43.41 32.58 -1.85
CA GLU A 2 42.39 32.25 -0.85
C GLU A 2 41.40 33.42 -0.75
N TRP A 3 40.11 33.12 -0.74
CA TRP A 3 39.06 34.11 -0.52
C TRP A 3 39.22 34.71 0.88
N GLN A 4 38.99 36.02 1.01
CA GLN A 4 39.03 36.74 2.28
C GLN A 4 37.82 37.69 2.33
N PRO A 5 37.16 37.82 3.49
CA PRO A 5 36.02 38.72 3.63
C PRO A 5 36.47 40.19 3.57
N ASP A 6 35.66 41.04 2.96
CA ASP A 6 35.75 42.48 3.17
C ASP A 6 35.07 42.84 4.51
N GLU A 7 35.69 43.68 5.34
CA GLU A 7 35.17 44.02 6.67
C GLU A 7 33.80 44.68 6.61
N GLN A 8 33.55 45.54 5.62
CA GLN A 8 32.29 46.23 5.47
C GLN A 8 31.19 45.25 5.03
N GLY A 9 31.51 44.34 4.10
CA GLY A 9 30.62 43.25 3.69
C GLY A 9 30.27 42.32 4.86
N LEU A 10 31.27 41.90 5.64
CA LEU A 10 31.07 41.02 6.79
C LEU A 10 30.15 41.67 7.84
N GLN A 11 30.34 42.96 8.14
CA GLN A 11 29.49 43.67 9.09
C GLN A 11 28.03 43.75 8.64
N GLN A 12 27.78 43.90 7.33
CA GLN A 12 26.42 43.89 6.77
C GLN A 12 25.75 42.51 6.89
N VAL A 13 26.49 41.43 6.61
CA VAL A 13 25.98 40.06 6.76
C VAL A 13 25.67 39.75 8.22
N LEU A 14 26.54 40.17 9.15
CA LEU A 14 26.29 39.98 10.59
C LEU A 14 25.07 40.75 11.08
N GLN A 15 24.87 41.98 10.60
CA GLN A 15 23.67 42.73 10.95
C GLN A 15 22.41 42.02 10.43
N LEU A 16 22.44 41.51 9.19
CA LEU A 16 21.33 40.75 8.62
C LEU A 16 21.01 39.47 9.42
N LEU A 17 22.04 38.74 9.86
CA LEU A 17 21.88 37.55 10.69
C LEU A 17 21.39 37.83 12.11
N LYS A 18 21.61 39.05 12.63
CA LYS A 18 21.06 39.50 13.92
C LYS A 18 19.61 39.95 13.76
N ASP A 19 19.32 40.67 12.68
CA ASP A 19 17.96 41.08 12.33
C ASP A 19 17.04 39.88 12.05
N SER A 20 17.57 38.78 11.49
CA SER A 20 16.83 37.54 11.23
C SER A 20 16.40 36.81 12.52
N GLN A 21 17.04 37.11 13.65
CA GLN A 21 16.68 36.58 14.97
C GLN A 21 15.71 37.50 15.74
N SER A 22 15.33 38.64 15.15
CA SER A 22 14.38 39.57 15.75
C SER A 22 13.00 38.92 15.90
N PRO A 23 12.30 39.12 17.03
CA PRO A 23 10.91 38.68 17.18
C PRO A 23 9.91 39.56 16.40
N ASP A 24 10.35 40.69 15.83
CA ASP A 24 9.50 41.60 15.08
C ASP A 24 9.22 41.10 13.65
N THR A 25 7.93 40.90 13.32
CA THR A 25 7.48 40.36 12.04
C THR A 25 7.83 41.27 10.85
N ALA A 26 7.82 42.60 11.03
CA ALA A 26 8.19 43.53 9.96
C ALA A 26 9.68 43.43 9.63
N THR A 27 10.52 43.30 10.65
CA THR A 27 11.97 43.06 10.52
C THR A 27 12.23 41.73 9.82
N GLN A 28 11.58 40.63 10.22
CA GLN A 28 11.74 39.32 9.56
C GLN A 28 11.35 39.36 8.08
N ARG A 29 10.28 40.06 7.71
CA ARG A 29 9.89 40.23 6.30
C ARG A 29 10.94 40.99 5.50
N ALA A 30 11.45 42.10 6.05
CA ALA A 30 12.50 42.89 5.41
C ALA A 30 13.83 42.11 5.27
N VAL A 31 14.15 41.25 6.24
CA VAL A 31 15.29 40.32 6.18
C VAL A 31 15.10 39.31 5.06
N GLN A 32 13.91 38.71 4.94
CA GLN A 32 13.63 37.72 3.90
C GLN A 32 13.81 38.31 2.50
N GLU A 33 13.27 39.52 2.26
CA GLU A 33 13.45 40.23 0.99
C GLU A 33 14.93 40.53 0.68
N LYS A 34 15.71 40.90 1.71
CA LYS A 34 17.16 41.12 1.56
C LYS A 34 17.92 39.82 1.29
N LEU A 35 17.57 38.72 1.95
CA LEU A 35 18.17 37.41 1.71
C LEU A 35 17.93 36.94 0.28
N GLU A 36 16.72 37.11 -0.24
CA GLU A 36 16.40 36.77 -1.63
C GLU A 36 17.22 37.57 -2.65
N GLN A 37 17.48 38.85 -2.37
CA GLN A 37 18.37 39.67 -3.21
C GLN A 37 19.83 39.21 -3.12
N LEU A 38 20.33 38.94 -1.91
CA LEU A 38 21.72 38.54 -1.69
C LEU A 38 22.03 37.14 -2.21
N ASN A 39 21.06 36.24 -2.22
CA ASN A 39 21.18 34.89 -2.76
C ASN A 39 21.51 34.85 -4.27
N GLN A 40 21.27 35.95 -5.00
CA GLN A 40 21.65 36.09 -6.41
C GLN A 40 23.17 36.27 -6.59
N PHE A 41 23.90 36.63 -5.53
CA PHE A 41 25.34 36.86 -5.57
C PHE A 41 26.08 35.65 -5.00
N PRO A 42 26.84 34.89 -5.82
CA PRO A 42 27.53 33.70 -5.33
C PRO A 42 28.49 33.94 -4.18
N ASP A 43 29.10 35.13 -4.12
CA ASP A 43 30.04 35.53 -3.07
C ASP A 43 29.39 35.64 -1.69
N PHE A 44 28.08 35.88 -1.61
CA PHE A 44 27.34 35.88 -0.35
C PHE A 44 27.47 34.53 0.38
N ASN A 45 27.50 33.43 -0.38
CA ASN A 45 27.68 32.09 0.19
C ASN A 45 29.06 31.89 0.83
N ASN A 46 30.10 32.59 0.36
CA ASN A 46 31.43 32.59 0.99
C ASN A 46 31.39 33.30 2.36
N TYR A 47 30.65 34.40 2.49
CA TYR A 47 30.43 35.04 3.79
C TYR A 47 29.68 34.13 4.75
N LEU A 48 28.63 33.44 4.27
CA LEU A 48 27.84 32.55 5.12
C LEU A 48 28.67 31.40 5.71
N ILE A 49 29.49 30.73 4.88
CA ILE A 49 30.37 29.67 5.37
C ILE A 49 31.47 30.23 6.28
N PHE A 50 32.02 31.40 5.98
CA PHE A 50 33.03 32.05 6.81
C PHE A 50 32.51 32.39 8.21
N VAL A 51 31.28 32.91 8.31
CA VAL A 51 30.64 33.17 9.62
C VAL A 51 30.45 31.87 10.39
N LEU A 52 30.01 30.79 9.73
CA LEU A 52 29.85 29.48 10.38
C LEU A 52 31.17 28.93 10.93
N THR A 53 32.23 28.92 10.10
CA THR A 53 33.46 28.19 10.39
C THR A 53 34.56 29.03 11.03
N SER A 54 34.78 30.25 10.57
CA SER A 54 35.97 31.05 10.91
C SER A 54 35.72 32.11 11.98
N LEU A 55 34.50 32.65 12.06
CA LEU A 55 34.17 33.74 12.97
C LEU A 55 33.79 33.26 14.38
N LYS A 56 34.76 32.71 15.11
CA LYS A 56 34.56 32.14 16.47
C LYS A 56 34.19 33.18 17.54
N SER A 57 34.23 34.48 17.23
CA SER A 57 33.82 35.57 18.12
C SER A 57 32.31 35.76 18.22
N GLU A 58 31.55 35.30 17.23
CA GLU A 58 30.08 35.35 17.27
C GLU A 58 29.52 34.11 17.98
N ASP A 59 28.28 34.24 18.48
CA ASP A 59 27.62 33.17 19.21
C ASP A 59 27.21 31.98 18.32
N GLU A 60 27.01 30.83 18.97
CA GLU A 60 26.68 29.58 18.27
C GLU A 60 25.37 29.65 17.46
N PRO A 61 24.27 30.27 17.97
CA PRO A 61 23.03 30.42 17.21
C PRO A 61 23.22 31.22 15.91
N THR A 62 23.95 32.35 15.94
CA THR A 62 24.19 33.17 14.74
C THR A 62 25.04 32.41 13.72
N ARG A 63 26.10 31.75 14.18
CA ARG A 63 26.97 30.92 13.33
C ARG A 63 26.17 29.78 12.68
N SER A 64 25.36 29.07 13.46
CA SER A 64 24.52 27.97 12.96
C SER A 64 23.46 28.46 11.97
N LEU A 65 22.79 29.58 12.25
CA LEU A 65 21.80 30.19 11.36
C LEU A 65 22.41 30.54 10.00
N SER A 66 23.63 31.08 9.99
CA SER A 66 24.40 31.34 8.77
C SER A 66 24.56 30.05 7.93
N GLY A 67 24.92 28.94 8.57
CA GLY A 67 25.04 27.64 7.92
C GLY A 67 23.71 27.09 7.39
N LEU A 68 22.60 27.30 8.10
CA LEU A 68 21.27 26.86 7.67
C LEU A 68 20.73 27.68 6.47
N ILE A 69 21.01 28.98 6.41
CA ILE A 69 20.73 29.80 5.23
C ILE A 69 21.54 29.29 4.05
N LEU A 70 22.83 29.04 4.25
CA LEU A 70 23.68 28.46 3.21
C LEU A 70 23.15 27.11 2.73
N LYS A 71 22.67 26.26 3.64
CA LYS A 71 22.06 24.97 3.28
C LYS A 71 20.85 25.15 2.37
N ASN A 72 19.99 26.14 2.65
CA ASN A 72 18.85 26.44 1.78
C ASN A 72 19.30 26.93 0.41
N ASN A 73 20.36 27.75 0.35
CA ASN A 73 20.94 28.22 -0.91
C ASN A 73 21.54 27.08 -1.74
N VAL A 74 22.26 26.15 -1.11
CA VAL A 74 22.72 24.92 -1.76
C VAL A 74 21.51 24.13 -2.28
N LYS A 75 20.48 23.94 -1.46
CA LYS A 75 19.29 23.18 -1.87
C LYS A 75 18.60 23.75 -3.12
N ALA A 76 18.54 25.08 -3.24
CA ALA A 76 17.82 25.76 -4.31
C ALA A 76 18.69 26.11 -5.53
N HIS A 77 19.98 26.38 -5.34
CA HIS A 77 20.80 27.06 -6.35
C HIS A 77 22.20 26.45 -6.56
N TYR A 78 22.50 25.27 -6.01
CA TYR A 78 23.85 24.68 -6.08
C TYR A 78 24.41 24.55 -7.51
N GLN A 79 23.56 24.24 -8.50
CA GLN A 79 23.98 24.15 -9.91
C GLN A 79 24.52 25.47 -10.46
N ASN A 80 24.11 26.60 -9.88
CA ASN A 80 24.56 27.94 -10.27
C ASN A 80 25.83 28.38 -9.52
N PHE A 81 26.33 27.57 -8.58
CA PHE A 81 27.50 27.95 -7.79
C PHE A 81 28.76 27.87 -8.66
N PRO A 82 29.57 28.95 -8.70
CA PRO A 82 30.89 28.90 -9.31
C PRO A 82 31.76 27.83 -8.63
N PRO A 83 32.59 27.08 -9.37
CA PRO A 83 33.43 26.02 -8.80
C PRO A 83 34.30 26.49 -7.62
N ASN A 84 34.84 27.71 -7.70
CA ASN A 84 35.66 28.29 -6.62
C ASN A 84 34.87 28.53 -5.32
N VAL A 85 33.58 28.87 -5.40
CA VAL A 85 32.70 29.02 -4.23
C VAL A 85 32.36 27.66 -3.65
N ALA A 86 31.97 26.70 -4.51
CA ALA A 86 31.67 25.34 -4.09
C ALA A 86 32.87 24.68 -3.41
N ASP A 87 34.07 24.77 -4.00
CA ASP A 87 35.31 24.20 -3.45
C ASP A 87 35.71 24.86 -2.12
N PHE A 88 35.50 26.18 -1.99
CA PHE A 88 35.73 26.89 -0.74
C PHE A 88 34.81 26.36 0.37
N ILE A 89 33.51 26.24 0.10
CA ILE A 89 32.53 25.72 1.05
C ILE A 89 32.86 24.27 1.44
N LYS A 90 33.14 23.41 0.45
CA LYS A 90 33.52 22.00 0.65
C LYS A 90 34.72 21.89 1.59
N ARG A 91 35.77 22.67 1.34
CA ARG A 91 37.00 22.68 2.15
C ARG A 91 36.77 23.18 3.57
N GLU A 92 36.02 24.27 3.72
CA GLU A 92 35.70 24.83 5.03
C GLU A 92 34.86 23.88 5.90
N CYS A 93 33.90 23.17 5.29
CA CYS A 93 33.12 22.16 5.98
C CYS A 93 34.00 21.02 6.50
N LEU A 94 34.86 20.45 5.66
CA LEU A 94 35.71 19.32 6.07
C LEU A 94 36.76 19.71 7.11
N ASN A 95 37.32 20.91 7.02
CA ASN A 95 38.29 21.41 8.00
C ASN A 95 37.67 21.67 9.39
N ASN A 96 36.35 21.91 9.47
CA ASN A 96 35.67 22.30 10.70
C ASN A 96 34.66 21.25 11.18
N ILE A 97 34.66 20.05 10.61
CA ILE A 97 33.73 18.97 10.99
C ILE A 97 33.86 18.57 12.47
N GLY A 98 35.02 18.83 13.08
CA GLY A 98 35.31 18.62 14.50
C GLY A 98 35.16 19.86 15.39
N ASP A 99 34.32 20.84 15.02
CA ASP A 99 34.09 22.03 15.87
C ASP A 99 33.69 21.62 17.31
N PRO A 100 34.16 22.29 18.37
CA PRO A 100 33.80 21.93 19.74
C PRO A 100 32.30 22.00 20.06
N SER A 101 31.55 22.89 19.38
CA SER A 101 30.11 23.02 19.57
C SER A 101 29.34 21.91 18.82
N PRO A 102 28.52 21.10 19.51
CA PRO A 102 27.68 20.09 18.87
C PRO A 102 26.71 20.70 17.84
N LEU A 103 26.20 21.91 18.10
CA LEU A 103 25.30 22.61 17.19
C LEU A 103 26.00 22.94 15.86
N ILE A 104 27.23 23.44 15.94
CA ILE A 104 28.02 23.78 14.75
C ILE A 104 28.41 22.51 13.98
N ARG A 105 28.82 21.43 14.66
CA ARG A 105 29.10 20.14 13.99
C ARG A 105 27.88 19.60 13.25
N ALA A 106 26.71 19.65 13.88
CA ALA A 106 25.46 19.22 13.25
C ALA A 106 25.17 20.05 11.98
N THR A 107 25.30 21.38 12.05
CA THR A 107 25.08 22.27 10.90
C THR A 107 26.09 22.03 9.77
N ILE A 108 27.36 21.78 10.09
CA ILE A 108 28.38 21.41 9.10
C ILE A 108 28.07 20.04 8.47
N GLY A 109 27.67 19.05 9.28
CA GLY A 109 27.25 17.74 8.77
C GLY A 109 26.08 17.83 7.81
N ILE A 110 25.05 18.63 8.14
CA ILE A 110 23.90 18.92 7.28
C ILE A 110 24.33 19.59 5.96
N LEU A 111 25.29 20.52 6.01
CA LEU A 111 25.83 21.14 4.79
C LEU A 111 26.54 20.13 3.90
N ILE A 112 27.41 19.29 4.47
CA ILE A 112 28.13 18.24 3.73
C ILE A 112 27.13 17.30 3.04
N THR A 113 26.12 16.83 3.77
CA THR A 113 25.13 15.89 3.23
C THR A 113 24.23 16.54 2.19
N THR A 114 23.84 17.81 2.38
CA THR A 114 23.07 18.56 1.39
C THR A 114 23.87 18.78 0.10
N ILE A 115 25.15 19.11 0.20
CA ILE A 115 26.04 19.26 -0.96
C ILE A 115 26.21 17.92 -1.67
N ALA A 116 26.43 16.83 -0.94
CA ALA A 116 26.55 15.48 -1.52
C ALA A 116 25.27 15.04 -2.25
N SER A 117 24.10 15.33 -1.67
CA SER A 117 22.79 15.01 -2.25
C SER A 117 22.47 15.85 -3.49
N LYS A 118 22.65 17.18 -3.42
CA LYS A 118 22.28 18.10 -4.52
C LYS A 118 23.32 18.23 -5.61
N GLY A 119 24.58 18.03 -5.28
CA GLY A 119 25.69 18.06 -6.21
C GLY A 119 25.97 16.72 -6.88
N GLU A 120 25.28 15.65 -6.49
CA GLU A 120 25.62 14.26 -6.77
C GLU A 120 26.96 13.85 -6.17
N LEU A 121 26.99 12.70 -5.47
CA LEU A 121 28.17 12.23 -4.75
C LEU A 121 29.40 12.03 -5.65
N GLN A 122 29.18 11.76 -6.93
CA GLN A 122 30.24 11.56 -7.93
C GLN A 122 31.05 12.85 -8.21
N THR A 123 30.47 14.03 -7.98
CA THR A 123 31.14 15.32 -8.21
C THR A 123 32.04 15.75 -7.05
N TRP A 124 32.07 14.97 -5.96
CA TRP A 124 32.96 15.18 -4.82
C TRP A 124 33.70 13.88 -4.46
N PRO A 125 34.59 13.39 -5.34
CA PRO A 125 35.22 12.08 -5.19
C PRO A 125 36.12 11.97 -3.95
N GLU A 126 36.66 13.09 -3.44
CA GLU A 126 37.49 13.10 -2.25
C GLU A 126 36.70 12.99 -0.93
N LEU A 127 35.39 13.19 -0.96
CA LEU A 127 34.56 13.28 0.26
C LEU A 127 34.64 12.01 1.11
N LEU A 128 34.25 10.86 0.54
CA LEU A 128 34.21 9.60 1.30
C LEU A 128 35.61 9.17 1.79
N PRO A 129 36.68 9.21 0.96
CA PRO A 129 38.03 8.93 1.43
C PRO A 129 38.48 9.87 2.56
N GLN A 130 38.19 11.17 2.47
CA GLN A 130 38.58 12.14 3.49
C GLN A 130 37.81 11.92 4.79
N LEU A 131 36.49 11.73 4.75
CA LEU A 131 35.70 11.40 5.94
C LEU A 131 36.18 10.11 6.61
N CYS A 132 36.48 9.06 5.83
CA CYS A 132 37.04 7.81 6.37
C CYS A 132 38.42 7.99 7.01
N ASN A 133 39.25 8.90 6.46
CA ASN A 133 40.54 9.23 7.05
C ASN A 133 40.37 10.00 8.37
N LEU A 134 39.42 10.95 8.43
CA LEU A 134 39.11 11.75 9.61
C LEU A 134 38.58 10.91 10.79
N LEU A 135 38.01 9.73 10.52
CA LEU A 135 37.69 8.76 11.58
C LEU A 135 38.91 8.29 12.39
N ASN A 136 40.12 8.37 11.83
CA ASN A 136 41.37 8.03 12.54
C ASN A 136 41.95 9.20 13.34
N SER A 137 41.29 10.35 13.37
CA SER A 137 41.73 11.50 14.15
C SER A 137 41.78 11.17 15.65
N GLU A 138 42.79 11.66 16.36
CA GLU A 138 42.84 11.59 17.83
C GLU A 138 41.80 12.51 18.49
N ASP A 139 41.30 13.52 17.76
CA ASP A 139 40.25 14.40 18.24
C ASP A 139 38.87 13.72 18.16
N TYR A 140 38.24 13.57 19.32
CA TYR A 140 36.92 12.97 19.46
C TYR A 140 35.86 13.67 18.61
N ASN A 141 35.85 15.00 18.60
CA ASN A 141 34.82 15.79 17.90
C ASN A 141 34.94 15.61 16.38
N THR A 142 36.16 15.57 15.86
CA THR A 142 36.44 15.29 14.45
C THR A 142 35.96 13.89 14.03
N CYS A 143 36.25 12.88 14.86
CA CYS A 143 35.80 11.51 14.62
C CYS A 143 34.26 11.42 14.64
N GLU A 144 33.62 12.01 15.66
CA GLU A 144 32.18 12.00 15.84
C GLU A 144 31.44 12.76 14.73
N GLY A 145 31.88 13.97 14.38
CA GLY A 145 31.29 14.75 13.29
C GLY A 145 31.43 14.06 11.92
N SER A 146 32.55 13.39 11.69
CA SER A 146 32.77 12.60 10.47
C SER A 146 31.84 11.39 10.40
N PHE A 147 31.61 10.71 11.53
CA PHE A 147 30.62 9.62 11.61
C PHE A 147 29.19 10.12 11.37
N GLY A 148 28.80 11.26 11.93
CA GLY A 148 27.48 11.85 11.70
C GLY A 148 27.22 12.16 10.22
N ALA A 149 28.21 12.73 9.52
CA ALA A 149 28.12 12.96 8.08
C ALA A 149 28.05 11.65 7.28
N LEU A 150 28.90 10.68 7.60
CA LEU A 150 28.91 9.37 6.93
C LEU A 150 27.61 8.61 7.13
N GLN A 151 27.05 8.60 8.34
CA GLN A 151 25.77 7.95 8.61
C GLN A 151 24.68 8.52 7.70
N LYS A 152 24.58 9.85 7.61
CA LYS A 152 23.55 10.48 6.79
C LYS A 152 23.74 10.23 5.29
N ILE A 153 24.99 10.17 4.81
CA ILE A 153 25.30 9.75 3.44
C ILE A 153 24.90 8.28 3.21
N CYS A 154 25.13 7.40 4.18
CA CYS A 154 24.71 6.00 4.09
C CYS A 154 23.19 5.85 4.05
N GLU A 155 22.45 6.68 4.80
CA GLU A 155 20.97 6.71 4.76
C GLU A 155 20.43 7.23 3.42
N ASP A 156 20.96 8.35 2.92
CA ASP A 156 20.40 9.05 1.76
C ASP A 156 20.92 8.51 0.41
N SER A 157 22.00 7.72 0.39
CA SER A 157 22.69 7.29 -0.84
C SER A 157 23.19 5.83 -0.78
N SER A 158 22.49 4.96 -0.05
CA SER A 158 22.86 3.55 0.14
C SER A 158 23.12 2.80 -1.18
N GLU A 159 22.24 2.94 -2.17
CA GLU A 159 22.35 2.28 -3.48
C GLU A 159 23.58 2.73 -4.28
N LEU A 160 23.88 4.03 -4.27
CA LEU A 160 25.02 4.60 -4.96
C LEU A 160 26.35 4.10 -4.39
N LEU A 161 26.41 3.85 -3.09
CA LEU A 161 27.63 3.42 -2.41
C LEU A 161 28.04 1.97 -2.78
N ASP A 162 27.09 1.11 -3.17
CA ASP A 162 27.40 -0.24 -3.68
C ASP A 162 27.63 -0.26 -5.21
N SER A 163 27.44 0.87 -5.89
CA SER A 163 27.54 0.97 -7.34
C SER A 163 28.98 0.98 -7.86
N ASP A 164 29.17 0.45 -9.08
CA ASP A 164 30.45 0.54 -9.80
C ASP A 164 30.82 1.99 -10.16
N ALA A 165 29.85 2.91 -10.22
CA ALA A 165 30.07 4.31 -10.59
C ALA A 165 31.00 5.06 -9.62
N LEU A 166 31.01 4.67 -8.33
CA LEU A 166 31.89 5.22 -7.31
C LEU A 166 33.08 4.29 -6.99
N ASN A 167 33.33 3.26 -7.80
CA ASN A 167 34.34 2.24 -7.57
C ASN A 167 34.14 1.48 -6.24
N ARG A 168 32.87 1.17 -5.91
CA ARG A 168 32.45 0.37 -4.73
C ARG A 168 33.10 0.80 -3.41
N PRO A 169 32.86 2.04 -2.95
CA PRO A 169 33.46 2.57 -1.72
C PRO A 169 33.16 1.73 -0.46
N LEU A 170 32.05 0.99 -0.44
CA LEU A 170 31.67 0.11 0.68
C LEU A 170 32.71 -0.96 1.01
N ASN A 171 33.50 -1.42 0.04
CA ASN A 171 34.58 -2.39 0.25
C ASN A 171 35.63 -1.91 1.25
N ILE A 172 35.77 -0.58 1.41
CA ILE A 172 36.69 0.03 2.36
C ILE A 172 35.92 0.48 3.61
N MET A 173 34.75 1.07 3.43
CA MET A 173 33.97 1.69 4.51
C MET A 173 33.46 0.66 5.52
N ILE A 174 32.88 -0.47 5.07
CA ILE A 174 32.27 -1.45 5.98
C ILE A 174 33.30 -2.08 6.92
N PRO A 175 34.44 -2.64 6.44
CA PRO A 175 35.48 -3.15 7.33
C PRO A 175 36.00 -2.08 8.30
N LYS A 176 36.01 -0.81 7.87
CA LYS A 176 36.43 0.30 8.71
C LYS A 176 35.42 0.57 9.83
N PHE A 177 34.12 0.61 9.54
CA PHE A 177 33.07 0.81 10.54
C PHE A 177 33.08 -0.29 11.61
N LEU A 178 33.26 -1.55 11.21
CA LEU A 178 33.32 -2.69 12.14
C LEU A 178 34.44 -2.53 13.19
N GLN A 179 35.54 -1.84 12.88
CA GLN A 179 36.60 -1.57 13.86
C GLN A 179 36.11 -0.67 15.01
N PHE A 180 35.18 0.24 14.73
CA PHE A 180 34.65 1.20 15.71
C PHE A 180 33.56 0.63 16.60
N PHE A 181 33.12 -0.61 16.39
CA PHE A 181 32.20 -1.30 17.29
C PHE A 181 32.82 -1.49 18.68
N LYS A 182 34.16 -1.53 18.78
CA LYS A 182 34.88 -1.66 20.05
C LYS A 182 35.34 -0.31 20.62
N HIS A 183 34.88 0.81 20.06
CA HIS A 183 35.31 2.13 20.48
C HIS A 183 34.85 2.45 21.91
N CYS A 184 35.62 3.25 22.66
CA CYS A 184 35.32 3.57 24.07
C CYS A 184 34.04 4.42 24.23
N SER A 185 33.77 5.32 23.28
CA SER A 185 32.55 6.15 23.28
C SER A 185 31.34 5.39 22.73
N PRO A 186 30.21 5.33 23.46
CA PRO A 186 28.97 4.71 22.99
C PRO A 186 28.40 5.41 21.76
N LYS A 187 28.55 6.73 21.65
CA LYS A 187 28.04 7.49 20.50
C LYS A 187 28.70 7.05 19.18
N ILE A 188 30.02 6.81 19.21
CA ILE A 188 30.76 6.30 18.05
C ILE A 188 30.36 4.85 17.73
N ARG A 189 30.15 4.00 18.75
CA ARG A 189 29.63 2.64 18.53
C ARG A 189 28.26 2.68 17.85
N SER A 190 27.37 3.54 18.33
CA SER A 190 26.03 3.73 17.75
C SER A 190 26.09 4.17 16.28
N HIS A 191 26.87 5.20 15.95
CA HIS A 191 27.09 5.61 14.56
C HIS A 191 27.63 4.50 13.68
N ALA A 192 28.62 3.74 14.17
CA ALA A 192 29.22 2.64 13.42
C ALA A 192 28.19 1.54 13.09
N ILE A 193 27.35 1.15 14.04
CA ILE A 193 26.28 0.17 13.79
C ILE A 193 25.23 0.75 12.85
N ALA A 194 24.78 1.99 13.07
CA ALA A 194 23.78 2.65 12.26
C ALA A 194 24.19 2.77 10.78
N CYS A 195 25.47 3.07 10.50
CA CYS A 195 26.02 3.04 9.14
C CYS A 195 25.93 1.65 8.51
N VAL A 196 26.32 0.60 9.23
CA VAL A 196 26.31 -0.77 8.69
C VAL A 196 24.88 -1.27 8.45
N ASN A 197 23.93 -0.89 9.33
CA ASN A 197 22.52 -1.28 9.22
C ASN A 197 21.88 -0.89 7.88
N GLN A 198 22.30 0.23 7.27
CA GLN A 198 21.79 0.67 5.97
C GLN A 198 22.02 -0.33 4.82
N PHE A 199 22.95 -1.28 5.00
CA PHE A 199 23.40 -2.19 3.95
C PHE A 199 22.97 -3.65 4.16
N ILE A 200 22.21 -3.95 5.22
CA ILE A 200 21.79 -5.32 5.55
C ILE A 200 20.71 -5.80 4.56
N ILE A 201 19.60 -5.07 4.43
CA ILE A 201 18.46 -5.46 3.59
C ILE A 201 18.84 -5.52 2.10
N GLY A 202 19.59 -4.52 1.62
CA GLY A 202 20.12 -4.48 0.26
C GLY A 202 21.18 -5.54 -0.06
N ARG A 203 21.58 -6.35 0.94
CA ARG A 203 22.59 -7.41 0.83
C ARG A 203 23.89 -6.96 0.17
N ALA A 204 24.37 -5.76 0.52
CA ALA A 204 25.57 -5.20 -0.09
C ALA A 204 26.75 -6.19 0.01
N GLN A 205 27.45 -6.39 -1.10
CA GLN A 205 28.45 -7.47 -1.20
C GLN A 205 29.56 -7.31 -0.16
N ALA A 206 30.02 -6.07 0.07
CA ALA A 206 31.03 -5.75 1.07
C ALA A 206 30.65 -6.18 2.49
N LEU A 207 29.36 -6.08 2.85
CA LEU A 207 28.87 -6.55 4.15
C LEU A 207 28.77 -8.07 4.17
N MET A 208 28.28 -8.68 3.10
CA MET A 208 28.12 -10.13 3.00
C MET A 208 29.46 -10.86 3.09
N ASP A 209 30.54 -10.27 2.57
CA ASP A 209 31.90 -10.79 2.70
C ASP A 209 32.45 -10.68 4.14
N ASN A 210 31.91 -9.78 4.95
CA ASN A 210 32.31 -9.52 6.34
C ASN A 210 31.25 -9.92 7.37
N ILE A 211 30.26 -10.73 6.98
CA ILE A 211 29.05 -11.00 7.76
C ILE A 211 29.34 -11.68 9.11
N ASP A 212 30.30 -12.60 9.14
CA ASP A 212 30.64 -13.34 10.36
C ASP A 212 31.29 -12.40 11.40
N THR A 213 32.20 -11.52 10.97
CA THR A 213 32.80 -10.47 11.82
C THR A 213 31.74 -9.49 12.36
N PHE A 214 30.75 -9.15 11.54
CA PHE A 214 29.65 -8.27 11.93
C PHE A 214 28.80 -8.90 13.04
N ILE A 215 28.37 -10.15 12.86
CA ILE A 215 27.56 -10.89 13.84
C ILE A 215 28.33 -11.06 15.17
N GLU A 216 29.60 -11.45 15.12
CA GLU A 216 30.44 -11.55 16.33
C GLU A 216 30.55 -10.22 17.08
N SER A 217 30.66 -9.11 16.34
CA SER A 217 30.74 -7.76 16.91
C SER A 217 29.41 -7.31 17.52
N LEU A 218 28.28 -7.66 16.91
CA LEU A 218 26.95 -7.41 17.49
C LEU A 218 26.75 -8.14 18.81
N PHE A 219 27.14 -9.42 18.89
CA PHE A 219 27.02 -10.18 20.13
C PHE A 219 27.91 -9.63 21.25
N ALA A 220 29.10 -9.11 20.91
CA ALA A 220 29.95 -8.43 21.88
C ALA A 220 29.29 -7.15 22.44
N LEU A 221 28.40 -6.51 21.68
CA LEU A 221 27.68 -5.29 22.06
C LEU A 221 26.28 -5.54 22.66
N ALA A 222 25.83 -6.79 22.74
CA ALA A 222 24.53 -7.12 23.34
C ALA A 222 24.45 -6.68 24.83
N GLY A 223 25.57 -6.61 25.53
CA GLY A 223 25.65 -6.18 26.93
C GLY A 223 25.82 -4.68 27.14
N ASP A 224 25.76 -3.85 26.10
CA ASP A 224 26.03 -2.40 26.21
C ASP A 224 25.01 -1.68 27.09
N GLU A 225 25.48 -0.78 27.95
CA GLU A 225 24.64 0.00 28.86
C GLU A 225 23.98 1.21 28.18
N ASP A 226 24.49 1.63 27.02
CA ASP A 226 23.91 2.73 26.25
C ASP A 226 22.68 2.29 25.44
N SER A 227 21.58 3.02 25.54
CA SER A 227 20.32 2.64 24.89
C SER A 227 20.36 2.80 23.38
N GLU A 228 21.07 3.80 22.83
CA GLU A 228 21.20 3.98 21.39
C GLU A 228 22.01 2.84 20.76
N VAL A 229 23.04 2.34 21.45
CA VAL A 229 23.75 1.13 21.01
C VAL A 229 22.82 -0.09 21.03
N ARG A 230 22.10 -0.33 22.13
CA ARG A 230 21.17 -1.48 22.23
C ARG A 230 20.08 -1.42 21.15
N LYS A 231 19.53 -0.24 20.90
CA LYS A 231 18.53 0.03 19.85
C LYS A 231 19.05 -0.41 18.49
N ASN A 232 20.23 0.08 18.10
CA ASN A 232 20.85 -0.26 16.82
C ASN A 232 21.26 -1.74 16.70
N VAL A 233 21.66 -2.39 17.80
CA VAL A 233 21.92 -3.84 17.83
C VAL A 233 20.62 -4.64 17.62
N CYS A 234 19.51 -4.24 18.26
CA CYS A 234 18.22 -4.90 18.06
C CYS A 234 17.80 -4.80 16.60
N ARG A 235 17.81 -3.58 16.05
CA ARG A 235 17.50 -3.31 14.64
C ARG A 235 18.36 -4.14 13.67
N ALA A 236 19.67 -4.24 13.93
CA ALA A 236 20.57 -5.05 13.12
C ALA A 236 20.18 -6.53 13.09
N LEU A 237 19.84 -7.09 14.25
CA LEU A 237 19.42 -8.49 14.37
C LEU A 237 18.07 -8.76 13.71
N VAL A 238 17.13 -7.81 13.75
CA VAL A 238 15.85 -7.88 13.01
C VAL A 238 16.10 -7.94 11.51
N MET A 239 16.90 -7.02 10.96
CA MET A 239 17.23 -7.02 9.53
C MET A 239 17.98 -8.31 9.12
N LEU A 240 18.93 -8.78 9.95
CA LEU A 240 19.66 -10.03 9.69
C LEU A 240 18.74 -11.26 9.72
N LEU A 241 17.69 -11.24 10.53
CA LEU A 241 16.71 -12.33 10.56
C LEU A 241 15.97 -12.47 9.22
N GLU A 242 15.70 -11.35 8.54
CA GLU A 242 15.03 -11.34 7.25
C GLU A 242 15.94 -11.83 6.11
N VAL A 243 17.20 -11.38 6.07
CA VAL A 243 18.09 -11.66 4.92
C VAL A 243 19.09 -12.80 5.13
N ARG A 244 19.48 -13.10 6.37
CA ARG A 244 20.59 -14.02 6.71
C ARG A 244 20.29 -14.89 7.94
N ILE A 245 19.05 -15.40 8.01
CA ILE A 245 18.65 -16.35 9.06
C ILE A 245 19.57 -17.58 9.13
N ASP A 246 20.16 -18.00 8.01
CA ASP A 246 21.14 -19.09 7.91
C ASP A 246 22.30 -18.95 8.91
N ARG A 247 22.77 -17.72 9.13
CA ARG A 247 23.85 -17.41 10.06
C ARG A 247 23.40 -17.21 11.50
N LEU A 248 22.13 -16.87 11.71
CA LEU A 248 21.57 -16.69 13.06
C LEU A 248 21.09 -18.00 13.70
N ILE A 249 20.69 -19.00 12.91
CA ILE A 249 20.19 -20.30 13.39
C ILE A 249 21.07 -20.94 14.48
N PRO A 250 22.42 -20.99 14.37
CA PRO A 250 23.28 -21.58 15.41
C PRO A 250 23.18 -20.88 16.77
N HIS A 251 22.80 -19.59 16.78
CA HIS A 251 22.74 -18.74 17.96
C HIS A 251 21.31 -18.37 18.35
N MET A 252 20.29 -18.94 17.67
CA MET A 252 18.90 -18.52 17.77
C MET A 252 18.35 -18.53 19.20
N HIS A 253 18.72 -19.52 20.01
CA HIS A 253 18.29 -19.58 21.41
C HIS A 253 18.77 -18.37 22.23
N SER A 254 20.04 -17.99 22.08
CA SER A 254 20.63 -16.84 22.77
C SER A 254 20.04 -15.52 22.26
N ILE A 255 19.78 -15.43 20.94
CA ILE A 255 19.16 -14.26 20.32
C ILE A 255 17.73 -14.07 20.87
N ILE A 256 16.94 -15.14 20.92
CA ILE A 256 15.57 -15.09 21.45
C ILE A 256 15.58 -14.65 22.92
N GLN A 257 16.48 -15.19 23.76
CA GLN A 257 16.60 -14.76 25.15
C GLN A 257 16.98 -13.28 25.27
N TYR A 258 17.93 -12.83 24.46
CA TYR A 258 18.32 -11.43 24.39
C TYR A 258 17.15 -10.54 23.98
N MET A 259 16.46 -10.87 22.88
CA MET A 259 15.33 -10.09 22.38
C MET A 259 14.18 -10.05 23.38
N LEU A 260 13.86 -11.16 24.04
CA LEU A 260 12.83 -11.20 25.09
C LEU A 260 13.13 -10.28 26.26
N GLN A 261 14.41 -10.19 26.65
CA GLN A 261 14.85 -9.26 27.67
C GLN A 261 14.80 -7.80 27.18
N ARG A 262 15.15 -7.54 25.92
CA ARG A 262 15.16 -6.20 25.32
C ARG A 262 13.77 -5.68 24.99
N THR A 263 12.79 -6.53 24.64
CA THR A 263 11.38 -6.13 24.52
C THR A 263 10.81 -5.61 25.86
N GLN A 264 11.48 -5.91 26.98
CA GLN A 264 11.14 -5.43 28.32
C GLN A 264 12.08 -4.31 28.82
N ASP A 265 12.88 -3.71 27.94
CA ASP A 265 13.80 -2.62 28.29
C ASP A 265 13.01 -1.39 28.81
N PRO A 266 13.54 -0.66 29.80
CA PRO A 266 12.91 0.58 30.27
C PRO A 266 12.89 1.70 29.23
N ASP A 267 13.79 1.68 28.24
CA ASP A 267 13.74 2.59 27.08
C ASP A 267 12.78 2.03 26.03
N GLU A 268 11.69 2.76 25.79
CA GLU A 268 10.63 2.35 24.87
C GLU A 268 11.13 2.18 23.43
N ASN A 269 12.13 2.96 23.00
CA ASN A 269 12.70 2.83 21.66
C ASN A 269 13.47 1.52 21.51
N VAL A 270 14.19 1.10 22.56
CA VAL A 270 14.88 -0.21 22.57
C VAL A 270 13.86 -1.34 22.58
N ALA A 271 12.80 -1.20 23.39
CA ALA A 271 11.73 -2.19 23.47
C ALA A 271 10.99 -2.35 22.13
N LEU A 272 10.73 -1.25 21.41
CA LEU A 272 10.10 -1.25 20.10
C LEU A 272 10.94 -2.01 19.06
N GLU A 273 12.22 -1.64 18.89
CA GLU A 273 13.12 -2.31 17.95
C GLU A 273 13.33 -3.79 18.29
N ALA A 274 13.34 -4.14 19.58
CA ALA A 274 13.39 -5.53 20.01
C ALA A 274 12.06 -6.27 19.78
N CYS A 275 10.92 -5.57 19.81
CA CYS A 275 9.61 -6.16 19.57
C CYS A 275 9.42 -6.53 18.09
N GLU A 276 9.98 -5.75 17.16
CA GLU A 276 9.94 -6.04 15.73
C GLU A 276 10.56 -7.40 15.38
N PHE A 277 11.49 -7.89 16.19
CA PHE A 277 12.04 -9.25 16.07
C PHE A 277 10.94 -10.31 16.06
N TRP A 278 9.89 -10.18 16.88
CA TRP A 278 8.81 -11.16 16.95
C TRP A 278 7.94 -11.15 15.69
N LEU A 279 7.72 -9.96 15.11
CA LEU A 279 7.00 -9.80 13.87
C LEU A 279 7.76 -10.49 12.72
N THR A 280 9.03 -10.14 12.54
CA THR A 280 9.88 -10.74 11.49
C THR A 280 10.11 -12.23 11.72
N LEU A 281 10.27 -12.69 12.96
CA LEU A 281 10.44 -14.13 13.26
C LEU A 281 9.19 -14.93 12.91
N ALA A 282 8.00 -14.38 13.15
CA ALA A 282 6.75 -15.07 12.90
C ALA A 282 6.52 -15.36 11.41
N GLU A 283 7.06 -14.54 10.52
CA GLU A 283 7.03 -14.76 9.06
C GLU A 283 8.01 -15.86 8.60
N GLN A 284 8.96 -16.26 9.44
CA GLN A 284 9.96 -17.27 9.09
C GLN A 284 9.41 -18.69 9.28
N PRO A 285 9.71 -19.63 8.36
CA PRO A 285 9.23 -21.01 8.45
C PRO A 285 9.74 -21.76 9.69
N ILE A 286 10.86 -21.33 10.27
CA ILE A 286 11.44 -21.91 11.50
C ILE A 286 10.76 -21.42 12.78
N CYS A 287 9.83 -20.45 12.73
CA CYS A 287 9.22 -19.82 13.89
C CYS A 287 8.78 -20.83 14.97
N LYS A 288 7.97 -21.82 14.57
CA LYS A 288 7.46 -22.86 15.49
C LYS A 288 8.59 -23.66 16.15
N GLU A 289 9.64 -24.00 15.41
CA GLU A 289 10.77 -24.76 15.95
C GLU A 289 11.61 -23.89 16.91
N ALA A 290 11.87 -22.65 16.50
CA ALA A 290 12.68 -21.68 17.25
C ALA A 290 12.03 -21.36 18.61
N LEU A 291 10.71 -21.12 18.62
CA LEU A 291 9.94 -20.85 19.83
C LEU A 291 9.59 -22.14 20.61
N GLY A 292 9.35 -23.26 19.93
CA GLY A 292 8.98 -24.54 20.53
C GLY A 292 10.08 -25.17 21.41
N ARG A 293 11.35 -24.86 21.14
CA ARG A 293 12.47 -25.28 22.02
C ARG A 293 12.46 -24.59 23.39
N LEU A 294 11.70 -23.51 23.55
CA LEU A 294 11.50 -22.83 24.84
C LEU A 294 10.45 -23.55 25.71
N SER A 295 9.49 -24.23 25.08
CA SER A 295 8.40 -24.99 25.73
C SER A 295 8.89 -26.18 26.57
N GLY A 296 10.12 -26.64 26.35
CA GLY A 296 10.75 -27.72 27.12
C GLY A 296 11.20 -27.33 28.54
N HIS A 297 11.07 -26.06 28.93
CA HIS A 297 11.36 -25.56 30.28
C HIS A 297 10.13 -24.83 30.86
N PRO A 298 9.16 -25.58 31.43
CA PRO A 298 7.88 -25.03 31.89
C PRO A 298 7.98 -23.98 33.02
N CYS A 299 9.15 -23.77 33.63
CA CYS A 299 9.31 -22.88 34.78
C CYS A 299 9.71 -21.42 34.49
N ARG A 300 9.77 -20.95 33.24
CA ARG A 300 10.14 -19.53 32.94
C ARG A 300 9.14 -18.72 32.12
N LEU A 301 8.45 -19.30 31.12
CA LEU A 301 7.50 -18.54 30.30
C LEU A 301 6.33 -17.93 31.11
N GLU A 302 5.81 -18.60 32.14
CA GLU A 302 4.69 -18.07 32.95
C GLU A 302 5.05 -16.86 33.81
N GLN A 303 6.34 -16.65 34.13
CA GLN A 303 6.81 -15.50 34.90
C GLN A 303 7.27 -14.35 34.01
N ASP A 304 7.85 -14.67 32.84
CA ASP A 304 8.45 -13.71 31.91
C ASP A 304 7.47 -13.19 30.84
N ILE A 305 6.31 -13.82 30.67
CA ILE A 305 5.22 -13.41 29.75
C ILE A 305 3.97 -13.00 30.56
N LYS A 306 4.15 -12.20 31.61
CA LYS A 306 3.02 -11.47 32.18
C LYS A 306 2.73 -10.25 31.30
N PRO A 307 1.47 -10.04 30.85
CA PRO A 307 1.10 -8.78 30.25
C PRO A 307 1.40 -7.65 31.23
N ARG A 308 2.34 -6.77 30.89
CA ARG A 308 2.47 -5.47 31.55
C ARG A 308 1.68 -4.48 30.72
N PHE A 309 0.65 -3.92 31.33
CA PHE A 309 -0.10 -2.82 30.74
C PHE A 309 0.82 -1.61 30.67
N HIS A 310 1.25 -1.27 29.46
CA HIS A 310 2.00 -0.06 29.22
C HIS A 310 1.05 1.11 29.45
N LYS A 311 1.35 1.93 30.46
CA LYS A 311 0.79 3.27 30.59
C LYS A 311 1.72 4.16 29.77
N SER A 312 1.31 4.62 28.58
CA SER A 312 1.96 5.78 27.99
C SER A 312 1.96 6.86 29.05
N ARG A 313 3.14 7.32 29.45
CA ARG A 313 3.24 8.53 30.27
C ARG A 313 2.83 9.67 29.36
N THR A 314 1.57 10.06 29.42
CA THR A 314 1.12 11.39 28.98
C THR A 314 2.04 12.39 29.67
N VAL A 315 2.87 13.11 28.90
CA VAL A 315 3.72 14.17 29.44
C VAL A 315 2.82 15.37 29.71
N THR A 316 1.98 15.29 30.74
CA THR A 316 1.29 16.45 31.27
C THR A 316 2.32 17.27 32.05
N LEU A 317 2.82 18.33 31.43
CA LEU A 317 3.47 19.42 32.15
C LEU A 317 2.46 19.98 33.16
N GLN A 318 2.60 19.62 34.44
CA GLN A 318 1.84 20.24 35.52
C GLN A 318 2.23 21.72 35.60
N HIS A 319 1.35 22.62 35.16
CA HIS A 319 1.42 24.02 35.55
C HIS A 319 0.92 24.16 36.99
N GLU A 320 1.82 24.49 37.91
CA GLU A 320 1.47 24.94 39.25
C GLU A 320 0.82 26.33 39.16
N GLY A 321 -0.45 26.45 39.58
CA GLY A 321 -1.02 27.74 39.98
C GLY A 321 -2.54 27.89 39.89
N GLY A 322 -3.21 27.94 41.05
CA GLY A 322 -4.43 28.73 41.25
C GLY A 322 -5.73 27.95 41.46
N GLU A 323 -6.18 27.86 42.71
CA GLU A 323 -7.55 27.49 43.09
C GLU A 323 -8.57 28.54 42.61
N GLY A 324 -9.67 28.14 41.96
CA GLY A 324 -10.82 29.03 41.71
C GLY A 324 -11.89 28.54 40.73
N GLU A 325 -13.01 28.10 41.30
CA GLU A 325 -14.40 28.12 40.80
C GLU A 325 -14.89 27.12 39.72
N GLU A 326 -16.01 26.48 40.07
CA GLU A 326 -16.76 25.45 39.34
C GLU A 326 -17.43 26.01 38.07
N GLY A 327 -17.07 25.44 36.92
CA GLY A 327 -17.80 25.54 35.65
C GLY A 327 -17.65 24.20 34.91
N GLU A 328 -18.75 23.62 34.47
CA GLU A 328 -18.78 22.43 33.60
C GLU A 328 -18.27 22.80 32.20
N ASP A 329 -16.96 22.94 32.05
CA ASP A 329 -16.30 22.87 30.74
C ASP A 329 -15.92 21.40 30.52
N ILE A 330 -16.60 20.77 29.56
CA ILE A 330 -16.20 19.48 29.02
C ILE A 330 -14.81 19.70 28.42
N ASP A 331 -13.80 19.02 28.96
CA ASP A 331 -12.42 19.03 28.48
C ASP A 331 -12.37 18.84 26.94
N GLU A 332 -12.29 19.94 26.18
CA GLU A 332 -12.01 19.96 24.73
C GLU A 332 -10.50 19.89 24.43
N ASP A 333 -9.66 19.65 25.45
CA ASP A 333 -8.19 19.63 25.35
C ASP A 333 -7.58 18.20 25.38
N GLU A 334 -8.33 17.15 25.01
CA GLU A 334 -7.77 15.80 24.69
C GLU A 334 -7.59 15.59 23.16
N ASP A 335 -7.62 16.67 22.34
CA ASP A 335 -7.49 16.58 20.87
C ASP A 335 -6.02 16.56 20.38
N ASP A 336 -5.02 16.72 21.26
CA ASP A 336 -3.57 16.71 20.91
C ASP A 336 -2.90 15.31 21.04
N ASP A 337 -3.63 14.28 21.48
CA ASP A 337 -3.11 12.91 21.64
C ASP A 337 -3.25 12.04 20.36
N ASP A 338 -3.89 12.54 19.29
CA ASP A 338 -4.19 11.71 18.09
C ASP A 338 -2.93 11.36 17.27
N ASP A 339 -1.95 12.26 17.19
CA ASP A 339 -0.70 12.01 16.45
C ASP A 339 0.15 10.92 17.12
N THR A 340 0.29 10.93 18.46
CA THR A 340 1.14 9.96 19.18
C THR A 340 0.59 8.53 19.20
N LEU A 341 -0.75 8.36 19.15
CA LEU A 341 -1.38 7.03 19.04
C LEU A 341 -1.47 6.55 17.58
N SER A 342 -1.34 7.45 16.60
CA SER A 342 -1.30 7.15 15.17
C SER A 342 0.08 6.66 14.70
N ASP A 343 1.16 7.05 15.38
CA ASP A 343 2.50 6.60 15.03
C ASP A 343 2.76 5.11 15.34
N TRP A 344 3.76 4.54 14.66
CA TRP A 344 4.25 3.19 14.93
C TRP A 344 4.93 3.15 16.31
N ASN A 345 4.39 2.36 17.22
CA ASN A 345 4.82 2.30 18.61
C ASN A 345 4.79 0.86 19.16
N LEU A 346 5.30 0.67 20.38
CA LEU A 346 5.42 -0.66 20.99
C LEU A 346 4.08 -1.40 21.07
N ARG A 347 2.98 -0.67 21.32
CA ARG A 347 1.64 -1.24 21.38
C ARG A 347 1.21 -1.82 20.02
N LYS A 348 1.37 -1.06 18.93
CA LYS A 348 1.04 -1.53 17.57
C LYS A 348 1.91 -2.70 17.15
N CYS A 349 3.22 -2.59 17.39
CA CYS A 349 4.18 -3.66 17.09
C CYS A 349 3.83 -4.96 17.86
N SER A 350 3.49 -4.86 19.15
CA SER A 350 3.09 -6.01 19.96
C SER A 350 1.79 -6.67 19.46
N ALA A 351 0.79 -5.87 19.07
CA ALA A 351 -0.47 -6.38 18.53
C ALA A 351 -0.27 -7.05 17.16
N ALA A 352 0.52 -6.43 16.27
CA ALA A 352 0.87 -6.99 14.97
C ALA A 352 1.66 -8.31 15.12
N ALA A 353 2.66 -8.35 16.00
CA ALA A 353 3.40 -9.57 16.29
C ALA A 353 2.49 -10.68 16.82
N LEU A 354 1.53 -10.35 17.69
CA LEU A 354 0.55 -11.31 18.19
C LEU A 354 -0.40 -11.82 17.09
N ASP A 355 -0.83 -10.97 16.17
CA ASP A 355 -1.67 -11.35 15.02
C ASP A 355 -0.95 -12.36 14.11
N VAL A 356 0.30 -12.07 13.73
CA VAL A 356 1.10 -13.01 12.92
C VAL A 356 1.38 -14.31 13.68
N LEU A 357 1.71 -14.24 14.97
CA LEU A 357 1.87 -15.44 15.80
C LEU A 357 0.58 -16.27 15.91
N ALA A 358 -0.59 -15.63 16.01
CA ALA A 358 -1.87 -16.32 16.00
C ALA A 358 -2.07 -17.05 14.66
N ASN A 359 -1.68 -16.46 13.53
CA ASN A 359 -1.74 -17.12 12.22
C ASN A 359 -0.78 -18.31 12.08
N VAL A 360 0.38 -18.25 12.73
CA VAL A 360 1.36 -19.36 12.76
C VAL A 360 0.90 -20.50 13.66
N PHE A 361 0.56 -20.22 14.92
CA PHE A 361 0.24 -21.23 15.93
C PHE A 361 -1.23 -21.67 15.92
N ARG A 362 -2.13 -20.83 15.40
CA ARG A 362 -3.57 -21.07 15.38
C ARG A 362 -4.08 -21.40 16.78
N ASP A 363 -5.01 -22.36 16.87
CA ASP A 363 -5.66 -22.77 18.12
C ASP A 363 -4.67 -23.28 19.20
N GLU A 364 -3.41 -23.63 18.84
CA GLU A 364 -2.36 -23.98 19.81
C GLU A 364 -2.03 -22.82 20.77
N LEU A 365 -2.31 -21.58 20.37
CA LEU A 365 -2.05 -20.38 21.17
C LEU A 365 -3.11 -20.15 22.26
N LEU A 366 -4.34 -20.65 22.07
CA LEU A 366 -5.49 -20.37 22.93
C LEU A 366 -5.32 -20.80 24.39
N PRO A 367 -4.73 -21.97 24.73
CA PRO A 367 -4.50 -22.36 26.13
C PRO A 367 -3.66 -21.35 26.92
N HIS A 368 -2.80 -20.60 26.24
CA HIS A 368 -1.96 -19.57 26.85
C HIS A 368 -2.69 -18.23 26.99
N LEU A 369 -3.55 -17.88 26.03
CA LEU A 369 -4.22 -16.58 25.98
C LEU A 369 -5.55 -16.53 26.74
N LEU A 370 -6.35 -17.60 26.72
CA LEU A 370 -7.67 -17.60 27.37
C LEU A 370 -7.63 -17.26 28.87
N PRO A 371 -6.66 -17.77 29.67
CA PRO A 371 -6.54 -17.37 31.08
C PRO A 371 -6.26 -15.88 31.26
N LEU A 372 -5.47 -15.29 30.36
CA LEU A 372 -5.17 -13.86 30.36
C LEU A 372 -6.42 -13.07 29.99
N LEU A 373 -7.03 -13.36 28.84
CA LEU A 373 -8.24 -12.68 28.33
C LEU A 373 -9.37 -12.61 29.36
N LYS A 374 -9.58 -13.69 30.13
CA LYS A 374 -10.59 -13.71 31.20
C LYS A 374 -10.34 -12.66 32.29
N GLY A 375 -9.07 -12.39 32.62
CA GLY A 375 -8.68 -11.33 33.55
C GLY A 375 -8.69 -9.92 32.93
N LEU A 376 -8.55 -9.82 31.60
CA LEU A 376 -8.48 -8.55 30.89
C LEU A 376 -9.86 -7.97 30.54
N LEU A 377 -10.70 -8.75 29.85
CA LEU A 377 -11.91 -8.27 29.17
C LEU A 377 -12.99 -7.68 30.10
N PHE A 378 -12.94 -8.05 31.38
CA PHE A 378 -13.89 -7.63 32.40
C PHE A 378 -13.26 -6.77 33.49
N HIS A 379 -12.01 -6.33 33.31
CA HIS A 379 -11.32 -5.52 34.29
C HIS A 379 -11.97 -4.13 34.45
N PRO A 380 -12.07 -3.57 35.68
CA PRO A 380 -12.68 -2.26 35.90
C PRO A 380 -11.83 -1.09 35.35
N ASP A 381 -10.50 -1.24 35.35
CA ASP A 381 -9.59 -0.28 34.69
C ASP A 381 -9.75 -0.39 33.17
N TRP A 382 -10.11 0.73 32.54
CA TRP A 382 -10.36 0.80 31.11
C TRP A 382 -9.11 0.49 30.29
N VAL A 383 -7.90 0.82 30.76
CA VAL A 383 -6.65 0.55 30.02
C VAL A 383 -6.42 -0.96 29.90
N ILE A 384 -6.68 -1.68 30.98
CA ILE A 384 -6.54 -3.14 31.04
C ILE A 384 -7.61 -3.79 30.17
N LYS A 385 -8.86 -3.33 30.29
CA LYS A 385 -9.99 -3.81 29.49
C LYS A 385 -9.75 -3.62 28.00
N GLU A 386 -9.35 -2.42 27.61
CA GLU A 386 -9.05 -2.02 26.24
C GLU A 386 -7.97 -2.92 25.62
N SER A 387 -6.87 -3.18 26.35
CA SER A 387 -5.84 -4.12 25.88
C SER A 387 -6.35 -5.55 25.70
N GLY A 388 -7.31 -5.99 26.52
CA GLY A 388 -7.97 -7.29 26.35
C GLY A 388 -8.80 -7.36 25.09
N ILE A 389 -9.51 -6.28 24.76
CA ILE A 389 -10.32 -6.17 23.53
C ILE A 389 -9.38 -6.18 22.31
N LEU A 390 -8.28 -5.40 22.35
CA LEU A 390 -7.25 -5.42 21.30
C LEU A 390 -6.69 -6.84 21.06
N VAL A 391 -6.30 -7.54 22.13
CA VAL A 391 -5.81 -8.93 22.03
C VAL A 391 -6.85 -9.84 21.40
N LEU A 392 -8.12 -9.72 21.79
CA LEU A 392 -9.21 -10.53 21.24
C LEU A 392 -9.40 -10.30 19.73
N GLY A 393 -9.22 -9.06 19.24
CA GLY A 393 -9.27 -8.75 17.81
C GLY A 393 -8.02 -9.20 17.05
N ALA A 394 -6.84 -9.05 17.64
CA ALA A 394 -5.57 -9.44 17.01
C ALA A 394 -5.48 -10.94 16.73
N ILE A 395 -6.05 -11.78 17.60
CA ILE A 395 -6.01 -13.25 17.41
C ILE A 395 -7.15 -13.79 16.54
N ALA A 396 -8.09 -12.95 16.11
CA ALA A 396 -9.33 -13.37 15.48
C ALA A 396 -9.09 -14.21 14.22
N GLU A 397 -8.20 -13.77 13.34
CA GLU A 397 -7.92 -14.42 12.06
C GLU A 397 -7.26 -15.78 12.25
N GLY A 398 -6.18 -15.84 13.04
CA GLY A 398 -5.42 -17.07 13.26
C GLY A 398 -6.12 -18.11 14.16
N CYS A 399 -6.90 -17.67 15.14
CA CYS A 399 -7.54 -18.52 16.15
C CYS A 399 -9.07 -18.62 16.00
N MET A 400 -9.64 -18.23 14.86
CA MET A 400 -11.09 -18.14 14.66
C MET A 400 -11.82 -19.42 15.09
N GLN A 401 -11.35 -20.59 14.61
CA GLN A 401 -12.02 -21.88 14.83
C GLN A 401 -12.10 -22.25 16.31
N GLY A 402 -10.99 -22.11 17.05
CA GLY A 402 -10.97 -22.36 18.49
C GLY A 402 -11.69 -21.28 19.31
N MET A 403 -11.91 -20.08 18.74
CA MET A 403 -12.67 -19.00 19.39
C MET A 403 -14.18 -19.12 19.24
N VAL A 404 -14.69 -19.77 18.18
CA VAL A 404 -16.14 -19.96 17.91
C VAL A 404 -16.96 -20.37 19.16
N PRO A 405 -16.51 -21.31 20.01
CA PRO A 405 -17.27 -21.70 21.21
C PRO A 405 -17.53 -20.58 22.21
N TYR A 406 -16.72 -19.53 22.20
CA TYR A 406 -16.78 -18.40 23.15
C TYR A 406 -17.50 -17.17 22.56
N LEU A 407 -17.61 -17.08 21.22
CA LEU A 407 -18.24 -15.93 20.54
C LEU A 407 -19.69 -15.64 20.96
N PRO A 408 -20.56 -16.64 21.25
CA PRO A 408 -21.92 -16.38 21.74
C PRO A 408 -21.98 -15.54 23.03
N GLU A 409 -20.94 -15.59 23.86
CA GLU A 409 -20.83 -14.76 25.08
C GLU A 409 -20.03 -13.48 24.82
N LEU A 410 -18.93 -13.58 24.06
CA LEU A 410 -18.01 -12.46 23.82
C LEU A 410 -18.62 -11.37 22.92
N ILE A 411 -19.34 -11.74 21.87
CA ILE A 411 -19.90 -10.75 20.92
C ILE A 411 -20.95 -9.84 21.61
N PRO A 412 -21.94 -10.35 22.37
CA PRO A 412 -22.84 -9.49 23.14
C PRO A 412 -22.11 -8.57 24.13
N HIS A 413 -21.05 -9.05 24.79
CA HIS A 413 -20.22 -8.23 25.67
C HIS A 413 -19.50 -7.10 24.92
N LEU A 414 -18.91 -7.40 23.77
CA LEU A 414 -18.27 -6.39 22.92
C LEU A 414 -19.27 -5.35 22.38
N ILE A 415 -20.48 -5.76 22.01
CA ILE A 415 -21.56 -4.84 21.64
C ILE A 415 -21.88 -3.89 22.80
N GLN A 416 -21.88 -4.39 24.05
CA GLN A 416 -22.03 -3.53 25.22
C GLN A 416 -20.84 -2.55 25.38
N CYS A 417 -19.62 -2.96 25.05
CA CYS A 417 -18.43 -2.09 25.06
C CYS A 417 -18.52 -0.93 24.07
N LEU A 418 -19.32 -1.01 23.00
CA LEU A 418 -19.61 0.14 22.12
C LEU A 418 -20.29 1.29 22.87
N CYS A 419 -20.90 1.03 24.03
CA CYS A 419 -21.51 2.06 24.88
C CYS A 419 -20.65 2.45 26.09
N ASP A 420 -19.37 2.06 26.14
CA ASP A 420 -18.47 2.43 27.24
C ASP A 420 -18.24 3.95 27.28
N LYS A 421 -18.00 4.49 28.48
CA LYS A 421 -17.77 5.92 28.69
C LYS A 421 -16.48 6.39 28.03
N LYS A 422 -15.46 5.52 27.92
CA LYS A 422 -14.16 5.85 27.36
C LYS A 422 -14.13 5.65 25.84
N ALA A 423 -13.76 6.71 25.10
CA ALA A 423 -13.72 6.70 23.64
C ALA A 423 -12.78 5.63 23.07
N LEU A 424 -11.61 5.44 23.68
CA LEU A 424 -10.64 4.41 23.25
C LEU A 424 -11.20 2.98 23.38
N VAL A 425 -12.00 2.69 24.40
CA VAL A 425 -12.68 1.39 24.55
C VAL A 425 -13.72 1.20 23.45
N ARG A 426 -14.50 2.24 23.13
CA ARG A 426 -15.48 2.19 22.03
C ARG A 426 -14.80 1.97 20.68
N SER A 427 -13.73 2.71 20.41
CA SER A 427 -12.94 2.62 19.17
C SER A 427 -12.38 1.22 18.96
N ILE A 428 -11.71 0.63 19.97
CA ILE A 428 -11.17 -0.73 19.82
C ILE A 428 -12.28 -1.79 19.74
N ALA A 429 -13.42 -1.59 20.42
CA ALA A 429 -14.55 -2.50 20.32
C ALA A 429 -15.13 -2.52 18.89
N CYS A 430 -15.22 -1.37 18.20
CA CYS A 430 -15.61 -1.32 16.79
C CYS A 430 -14.68 -2.20 15.93
N TRP A 431 -13.37 -1.99 16.05
CA TRP A 431 -12.37 -2.76 15.29
C TRP A 431 -12.40 -4.25 15.62
N THR A 432 -12.46 -4.62 16.89
CA THR A 432 -12.51 -6.04 17.28
C THR A 432 -13.80 -6.71 16.80
N LEU A 433 -14.95 -6.03 16.83
CA LEU A 433 -16.20 -6.58 16.32
C LEU A 433 -16.14 -6.82 14.81
N SER A 434 -15.50 -5.94 14.03
CA SER A 434 -15.37 -6.14 12.59
C SER A 434 -14.51 -7.36 12.25
N ARG A 435 -13.48 -7.67 13.05
CA ARG A 435 -12.66 -8.89 12.89
C ARG A 435 -13.46 -10.21 13.05
N TYR A 436 -14.65 -10.15 13.65
CA TYR A 436 -15.58 -11.30 13.77
C TYR A 436 -16.86 -11.13 12.93
N ALA A 437 -16.91 -10.17 11.99
CA ALA A 437 -18.09 -9.87 11.19
C ALA A 437 -18.62 -11.08 10.41
N HIS A 438 -17.75 -11.85 9.76
CA HIS A 438 -18.12 -13.10 9.06
C HIS A 438 -18.90 -14.07 9.97
N TRP A 439 -18.44 -14.26 11.22
CA TRP A 439 -19.16 -15.12 12.17
C TRP A 439 -20.52 -14.51 12.52
N VAL A 440 -20.59 -13.21 12.79
CA VAL A 440 -21.84 -12.52 13.14
C VAL A 440 -22.89 -12.66 12.03
N VAL A 441 -22.50 -12.48 10.76
CA VAL A 441 -23.39 -12.61 9.59
C VAL A 441 -23.85 -14.05 9.38
N SER A 442 -23.02 -15.04 9.71
CA SER A 442 -23.38 -16.47 9.60
C SER A 442 -24.44 -16.94 10.60
N GLN A 443 -24.74 -16.14 11.63
CA GLN A 443 -25.75 -16.45 12.65
C GLN A 443 -27.13 -15.89 12.29
N PRO A 444 -28.22 -16.33 12.95
CA PRO A 444 -29.55 -15.74 12.75
C PRO A 444 -29.52 -14.20 12.91
N PRO A 445 -30.03 -13.41 11.94
CA PRO A 445 -29.83 -11.96 11.91
C PRO A 445 -30.27 -11.20 13.17
N ASP A 446 -31.38 -11.60 13.79
CA ASP A 446 -31.90 -10.95 15.00
C ASP A 446 -31.04 -11.21 16.26
N ALA A 447 -30.18 -12.24 16.25
CA ALA A 447 -29.38 -12.62 17.42
C ALA A 447 -28.15 -11.71 17.63
N HIS A 448 -27.43 -11.39 16.54
CA HIS A 448 -26.15 -10.69 16.62
C HIS A 448 -25.98 -9.57 15.60
N LEU A 449 -26.32 -9.81 14.32
CA LEU A 449 -26.13 -8.83 13.24
C LEU A 449 -26.92 -7.55 13.49
N LYS A 450 -28.21 -7.66 13.77
CA LYS A 450 -29.09 -6.50 13.98
C LYS A 450 -28.71 -5.66 15.21
N PRO A 451 -28.46 -6.24 16.40
CA PRO A 451 -27.91 -5.49 17.54
C PRO A 451 -26.57 -4.81 17.23
N LEU A 452 -25.64 -5.53 16.57
CA LEU A 452 -24.33 -4.99 16.22
C LEU A 452 -24.45 -3.79 15.28
N MET A 453 -25.16 -3.96 14.15
CA MET A 453 -25.42 -2.91 13.17
C MET A 453 -26.06 -1.69 13.85
N THR A 454 -27.06 -1.90 14.72
CA THR A 454 -27.75 -0.80 15.40
C THR A 454 -26.81 0.02 16.28
N GLU A 455 -25.94 -0.63 17.05
CA GLU A 455 -25.00 0.07 17.93
C GLU A 455 -23.82 0.68 17.15
N LEU A 456 -23.34 0.04 16.07
CA LEU A 456 -22.33 0.61 15.18
C LEU A 456 -22.83 1.88 14.49
N LEU A 457 -24.06 1.88 13.96
CA LEU A 457 -24.65 3.08 13.35
C LEU A 457 -24.75 4.24 14.35
N LYS A 458 -25.03 3.97 15.63
CA LYS A 458 -24.95 5.01 16.68
C LYS A 458 -23.52 5.50 16.92
N ARG A 459 -22.50 4.64 16.75
CA ARG A 459 -21.08 5.00 16.89
C ARG A 459 -20.51 5.74 15.68
N ILE A 460 -21.04 5.52 14.48
CA ILE A 460 -20.78 6.40 13.33
C ILE A 460 -21.13 7.84 13.71
N LEU A 461 -22.18 8.06 14.51
CA LEU A 461 -22.57 9.39 14.99
C LEU A 461 -21.99 9.74 16.37
N ASP A 462 -20.87 9.15 16.81
CA ASP A 462 -20.24 9.45 18.11
C ASP A 462 -19.79 10.92 18.21
N GLY A 463 -19.64 11.43 19.44
CA GLY A 463 -19.11 12.79 19.66
C GLY A 463 -17.61 12.87 19.42
N ASN A 464 -16.88 11.77 19.58
CA ASN A 464 -15.44 11.71 19.42
C ASN A 464 -15.05 11.26 17.99
N LYS A 465 -14.15 12.02 17.34
CA LYS A 465 -13.74 11.82 15.94
C LYS A 465 -13.08 10.46 15.70
N ARG A 466 -12.30 9.95 16.67
CA ARG A 466 -11.64 8.64 16.57
C ARG A 466 -12.63 7.48 16.61
N VAL A 467 -13.71 7.62 17.39
CA VAL A 467 -14.78 6.62 17.43
C VAL A 467 -15.59 6.64 16.14
N GLN A 468 -15.82 7.81 15.54
CA GLN A 468 -16.46 7.93 14.23
C GLN A 468 -15.67 7.17 13.15
N GLU A 469 -14.36 7.43 13.04
CA GLU A 469 -13.44 6.73 12.14
C GLU A 469 -13.51 5.21 12.35
N ALA A 470 -13.26 4.74 13.58
CA ALA A 470 -13.26 3.32 13.89
C ALA A 470 -14.63 2.64 13.64
N ALA A 471 -15.73 3.32 13.93
CA ALA A 471 -17.07 2.80 13.70
C ALA A 471 -17.43 2.73 12.21
N CYS A 472 -17.05 3.76 11.44
CA CYS A 472 -17.29 3.82 10.00
C CYS A 472 -16.50 2.72 9.28
N SER A 473 -15.20 2.56 9.58
CA SER A 473 -14.40 1.47 9.02
C SER A 473 -14.90 0.08 9.44
N ALA A 474 -15.28 -0.10 10.71
CA ALA A 474 -15.85 -1.37 11.18
C ALA A 474 -17.19 -1.69 10.50
N PHE A 475 -17.98 -0.66 10.17
CA PHE A 475 -19.24 -0.81 9.46
C PHE A 475 -19.03 -1.16 7.98
N ALA A 476 -18.04 -0.55 7.31
CA ALA A 476 -17.66 -0.92 5.94
C ALA A 476 -17.28 -2.41 5.85
N THR A 477 -16.46 -2.93 6.77
CA THR A 477 -16.16 -4.37 6.84
C THR A 477 -17.42 -5.22 7.07
N LEU A 478 -18.37 -4.74 7.89
CA LEU A 478 -19.63 -5.45 8.10
C LEU A 478 -20.50 -5.46 6.83
N GLU A 479 -20.46 -4.40 6.02
CA GLU A 479 -21.15 -4.31 4.73
C GLU A 479 -20.62 -5.36 3.75
N GLU A 480 -19.30 -5.48 3.60
CA GLU A 480 -18.66 -6.48 2.75
C GLU A 480 -19.09 -7.91 3.10
N GLU A 481 -19.15 -8.22 4.40
CA GLU A 481 -19.53 -9.55 4.88
C GLU A 481 -21.04 -9.80 4.76
N ALA A 482 -21.87 -8.81 5.09
CA ALA A 482 -23.33 -8.96 5.12
C ALA A 482 -23.97 -8.92 3.73
N CYS A 483 -23.40 -8.18 2.77
CA CYS A 483 -23.91 -8.05 1.41
C CYS A 483 -25.43 -7.76 1.41
N THR A 484 -26.21 -8.62 0.73
CA THR A 484 -27.67 -8.46 0.59
C THR A 484 -28.46 -8.64 1.89
N GLU A 485 -27.86 -9.15 2.97
CA GLU A 485 -28.51 -9.25 4.29
C GLU A 485 -28.80 -7.86 4.90
N LEU A 486 -28.18 -6.80 4.38
CA LEU A 486 -28.43 -5.41 4.80
C LEU A 486 -29.65 -4.76 4.14
N VAL A 487 -30.14 -5.31 3.03
CA VAL A 487 -31.28 -4.75 2.26
C VAL A 487 -32.50 -4.43 3.14
N PRO A 488 -32.91 -5.27 4.11
CA PRO A 488 -34.05 -4.96 5.00
C PRO A 488 -33.86 -3.72 5.87
N TYR A 489 -32.61 -3.28 6.08
CA TYR A 489 -32.25 -2.18 6.97
C TYR A 489 -31.75 -0.94 6.21
N LEU A 490 -31.75 -0.98 4.88
CA LEU A 490 -31.09 0.01 4.01
C LEU A 490 -31.54 1.45 4.27
N SER A 491 -32.85 1.69 4.49
CA SER A 491 -33.34 3.05 4.79
C SER A 491 -32.74 3.61 6.09
N PHE A 492 -32.62 2.78 7.14
CA PHE A 492 -32.04 3.18 8.42
C PHE A 492 -30.53 3.43 8.35
N ILE A 493 -29.83 2.59 7.58
CA ILE A 493 -28.39 2.76 7.30
C ILE A 493 -28.17 4.09 6.58
N LEU A 494 -28.91 4.34 5.48
CA LEU A 494 -28.77 5.57 4.70
C LEU A 494 -29.10 6.82 5.50
N ASP A 495 -30.13 6.80 6.36
CA ASP A 495 -30.45 7.95 7.23
C ASP A 495 -29.27 8.31 8.14
N THR A 496 -28.53 7.31 8.63
CA THR A 496 -27.36 7.50 9.48
C THR A 496 -26.17 8.06 8.67
N LEU A 497 -25.84 7.44 7.54
CA LEU A 497 -24.71 7.86 6.70
C LEU A 497 -24.93 9.26 6.11
N VAL A 498 -26.16 9.57 5.67
CA VAL A 498 -26.53 10.90 5.16
C VAL A 498 -26.42 11.96 6.26
N PHE A 499 -26.81 11.64 7.50
CA PHE A 499 -26.63 12.54 8.63
C PHE A 499 -25.14 12.80 8.94
N ALA A 500 -24.28 11.79 8.78
CA ALA A 500 -22.85 11.90 9.03
C ALA A 500 -22.17 12.98 8.17
N PHE A 501 -22.63 13.24 6.94
CA PHE A 501 -22.12 14.35 6.11
C PHE A 501 -22.20 15.73 6.79
N GLY A 502 -23.22 15.96 7.62
CA GLY A 502 -23.38 17.22 8.35
C GLY A 502 -22.60 17.29 9.67
N LYS A 503 -22.02 16.16 10.10
CA LYS A 503 -21.32 16.02 11.38
C LYS A 503 -19.82 15.82 11.21
N TYR A 504 -19.40 15.11 10.16
CA TYR A 504 -18.01 14.73 9.95
C TYR A 504 -17.16 15.91 9.53
N GLN A 505 -15.95 15.94 10.07
CA GLN A 505 -14.88 16.81 9.59
C GLN A 505 -14.12 16.12 8.46
N HIS A 506 -13.22 16.87 7.82
CA HIS A 506 -12.48 16.49 6.62
C HIS A 506 -11.96 15.04 6.62
N LYS A 507 -11.12 14.64 7.60
CA LYS A 507 -10.55 13.29 7.69
C LYS A 507 -11.59 12.18 7.68
N ASN A 508 -12.63 12.29 8.52
CA ASN A 508 -13.65 11.25 8.66
C ASN A 508 -14.60 11.20 7.47
N LEU A 509 -14.76 12.31 6.74
CA LEU A 509 -15.57 12.36 5.54
C LEU A 509 -15.00 11.46 4.43
N LEU A 510 -13.67 11.31 4.36
CA LEU A 510 -13.02 10.39 3.42
C LEU A 510 -13.44 8.94 3.67
N ILE A 511 -13.49 8.52 4.94
CA ILE A 511 -13.92 7.17 5.35
C ILE A 511 -15.42 6.98 5.14
N LEU A 512 -16.21 8.05 5.23
CA LEU A 512 -17.64 7.99 4.93
C LEU A 512 -17.91 7.69 3.45
N TYR A 513 -17.10 8.24 2.53
CA TYR A 513 -17.21 7.92 1.11
C TYR A 513 -16.96 6.44 0.85
N ASP A 514 -15.90 5.88 1.45
CA ASP A 514 -15.57 4.46 1.37
C ASP A 514 -16.73 3.58 1.84
N ALA A 515 -17.27 3.84 3.05
CA ALA A 515 -18.44 3.10 3.56
C ALA A 515 -19.68 3.21 2.64
N ILE A 516 -19.94 4.37 2.02
CA ILE A 516 -21.05 4.51 1.07
C ILE A 516 -20.79 3.71 -0.22
N GLY A 517 -19.55 3.70 -0.71
CA GLY A 517 -19.12 2.91 -1.85
C GLY A 517 -19.30 1.41 -1.58
N THR A 518 -18.78 0.93 -0.46
CA THR A 518 -18.91 -0.46 0.00
C THR A 518 -20.37 -0.86 0.19
N LEU A 519 -21.20 0.00 0.76
CA LEU A 519 -22.65 -0.24 0.86
C LEU A 519 -23.27 -0.43 -0.53
N ALA A 520 -22.93 0.44 -1.49
CA ALA A 520 -23.45 0.39 -2.85
C ALA A 520 -23.05 -0.93 -3.56
N ASP A 521 -21.79 -1.37 -3.40
CA ASP A 521 -21.31 -2.65 -3.94
C ASP A 521 -21.99 -3.85 -3.27
N SER A 522 -22.24 -3.75 -1.96
CA SER A 522 -22.84 -4.82 -1.14
C SER A 522 -24.32 -5.06 -1.44
N VAL A 523 -25.11 -3.99 -1.63
CA VAL A 523 -26.56 -4.10 -1.88
C VAL A 523 -26.93 -4.04 -3.38
N GLY A 524 -26.03 -3.51 -4.22
CA GLY A 524 -26.20 -3.36 -5.65
C GLY A 524 -27.50 -2.63 -6.02
N HIS A 525 -28.23 -3.18 -6.99
CA HIS A 525 -29.45 -2.58 -7.55
C HIS A 525 -30.59 -2.32 -6.54
N HIS A 526 -30.54 -2.88 -5.32
CA HIS A 526 -31.50 -2.54 -4.27
C HIS A 526 -31.40 -1.07 -3.83
N LEU A 527 -30.26 -0.42 -4.05
CA LEU A 527 -30.06 1.01 -3.82
C LEU A 527 -30.85 1.89 -4.81
N ASN A 528 -31.21 1.34 -5.99
CA ASN A 528 -31.93 2.05 -7.05
C ASN A 528 -33.42 2.21 -6.72
N GLN A 529 -33.72 2.98 -5.68
CA GLN A 529 -35.06 3.40 -5.29
C GLN A 529 -35.12 4.93 -5.23
N PRO A 530 -36.21 5.57 -5.71
CA PRO A 530 -36.31 7.03 -5.70
C PRO A 530 -36.09 7.68 -4.34
N GLU A 531 -36.56 7.04 -3.25
CA GLU A 531 -36.36 7.52 -1.87
C GLU A 531 -34.87 7.57 -1.50
N TYR A 532 -34.12 6.52 -1.80
CA TYR A 532 -32.70 6.41 -1.44
C TYR A 532 -31.84 7.36 -2.27
N ILE A 533 -32.11 7.46 -3.57
CA ILE A 533 -31.42 8.39 -4.47
C ILE A 533 -31.61 9.84 -4.01
N GLN A 534 -32.84 10.22 -3.63
CA GLN A 534 -33.16 11.57 -3.15
C GLN A 534 -32.50 11.91 -1.82
N LYS A 535 -32.19 10.92 -0.97
CA LYS A 535 -31.42 11.12 0.27
C LYS A 535 -29.92 11.23 0.00
N LEU A 536 -29.36 10.32 -0.81
CA LEU A 536 -27.92 10.12 -0.95
C LEU A 536 -27.23 11.07 -1.92
N MET A 537 -27.84 11.34 -3.08
CA MET A 537 -27.17 12.11 -4.14
C MET A 537 -26.93 13.59 -3.78
N PRO A 538 -27.84 14.32 -3.10
CA PRO A 538 -27.62 15.72 -2.76
C PRO A 538 -26.31 16.01 -1.98
N PRO A 539 -25.98 15.31 -0.87
CA PRO A 539 -24.73 15.56 -0.16
C PRO A 539 -23.48 15.18 -0.98
N LEU A 540 -23.52 14.09 -1.77
CA LEU A 540 -22.41 13.70 -2.65
C LEU A 540 -22.14 14.77 -3.72
N ILE A 541 -23.19 15.26 -4.38
CA ILE A 541 -23.06 16.29 -5.42
C ILE A 541 -22.66 17.65 -4.82
N ALA A 542 -23.07 17.95 -3.59
CA ALA A 542 -22.59 19.14 -2.89
C ALA A 542 -21.06 19.11 -2.73
N LYS A 543 -20.52 17.97 -2.29
CA LYS A 543 -19.06 17.77 -2.13
C LYS A 543 -18.32 17.73 -3.47
N TRP A 544 -18.91 17.08 -4.47
CA TRP A 544 -18.39 17.10 -5.84
C TRP A 544 -18.16 18.52 -6.36
N ASN A 545 -19.12 19.43 -6.13
CA ASN A 545 -19.04 20.82 -6.60
C ASN A 545 -18.06 21.68 -5.76
N GLU A 546 -17.74 21.26 -4.54
CA GLU A 546 -16.82 21.96 -3.63
C GLU A 546 -15.36 21.69 -3.98
N LEU A 547 -15.02 20.43 -4.28
CA LEU A 547 -13.65 19.98 -4.54
C LEU A 547 -13.13 20.45 -5.91
N LYS A 548 -11.86 20.84 -5.96
CA LYS A 548 -11.15 21.23 -7.19
C LYS A 548 -10.51 20.01 -7.87
N ASP A 549 -10.11 20.16 -9.12
CA ASP A 549 -9.53 19.07 -9.92
C ASP A 549 -8.13 18.65 -9.43
N GLU A 550 -7.45 19.49 -8.66
CA GLU A 550 -6.13 19.20 -8.09
C GLU A 550 -6.20 18.67 -6.65
N ASP A 551 -7.41 18.51 -6.11
CA ASP A 551 -7.65 18.09 -4.72
C ASP A 551 -7.67 16.56 -4.59
N LYS A 552 -6.79 16.00 -3.76
CA LYS A 552 -6.65 14.56 -3.56
C LYS A 552 -7.86 13.94 -2.86
N ASP A 553 -8.69 14.76 -2.20
CA ASP A 553 -9.97 14.31 -1.65
C ASP A 553 -10.96 13.84 -2.72
N LEU A 554 -10.69 14.13 -4.00
CA LEU A 554 -11.44 13.54 -5.09
C LEU A 554 -11.31 12.02 -5.12
N PHE A 555 -10.20 11.40 -4.70
CA PHE A 555 -10.02 9.96 -4.89
C PHE A 555 -11.12 9.14 -4.21
N PRO A 556 -11.37 9.30 -2.89
CA PRO A 556 -12.40 8.50 -2.22
C PRO A 556 -13.81 8.87 -2.69
N LEU A 557 -14.05 10.14 -3.08
CA LEU A 557 -15.34 10.57 -3.62
C LEU A 557 -15.63 9.97 -5.01
N LEU A 558 -14.62 9.92 -5.90
CA LEU A 558 -14.77 9.35 -7.25
C LEU A 558 -14.95 7.83 -7.18
N GLU A 559 -14.21 7.15 -6.31
CA GLU A 559 -14.38 5.72 -6.03
C GLU A 559 -15.79 5.43 -5.51
N CYS A 560 -16.26 6.19 -4.50
CA CYS A 560 -17.63 6.10 -4.00
C CYS A 560 -18.66 6.31 -5.10
N LEU A 561 -18.50 7.34 -5.95
CA LEU A 561 -19.41 7.60 -7.06
C LEU A 561 -19.38 6.49 -8.11
N SER A 562 -18.27 5.75 -8.25
CA SER A 562 -18.15 4.64 -9.18
C SER A 562 -19.09 3.50 -8.76
N SER A 563 -18.96 3.04 -7.51
CA SER A 563 -19.85 2.03 -6.92
C SER A 563 -21.32 2.47 -6.91
N VAL A 564 -21.59 3.74 -6.55
CA VAL A 564 -22.95 4.29 -6.56
C VAL A 564 -23.53 4.35 -7.97
N ALA A 565 -22.76 4.73 -8.99
CA ALA A 565 -23.23 4.75 -10.38
C ALA A 565 -23.60 3.34 -10.88
N THR A 566 -22.77 2.34 -10.58
CA THR A 566 -23.05 0.94 -10.92
C THR A 566 -24.30 0.42 -10.20
N ALA A 567 -24.44 0.70 -8.90
CA ALA A 567 -25.60 0.28 -8.11
C ALA A 567 -26.91 0.96 -8.53
N LEU A 568 -26.86 2.27 -8.85
CA LEU A 568 -28.05 3.04 -9.24
C LEU A 568 -28.48 2.80 -10.69
N GLN A 569 -27.60 2.30 -11.55
CA GLN A 569 -27.88 2.05 -12.95
C GLN A 569 -28.55 3.25 -13.64
N SER A 570 -29.70 3.06 -14.30
CA SER A 570 -30.48 4.14 -14.92
C SER A 570 -30.98 5.20 -13.94
N GLY A 571 -31.02 4.93 -12.63
CA GLY A 571 -31.29 5.92 -11.60
C GLY A 571 -30.23 7.03 -11.52
N PHE A 572 -29.01 6.78 -12.02
CA PHE A 572 -27.92 7.77 -12.06
C PHE A 572 -28.01 8.75 -13.24
N LEU A 573 -28.90 8.52 -14.21
CA LEU A 573 -29.04 9.36 -15.42
C LEU A 573 -29.13 10.87 -15.16
N PRO A 574 -29.84 11.37 -14.13
CA PRO A 574 -29.91 12.81 -13.87
C PRO A 574 -28.56 13.47 -13.51
N TYR A 575 -27.57 12.68 -13.14
CA TYR A 575 -26.28 13.13 -12.62
C TYR A 575 -25.10 12.83 -13.57
N CYS A 576 -25.29 11.98 -14.58
CA CYS A 576 -24.19 11.40 -15.34
C CYS A 576 -23.41 12.37 -16.24
N GLU A 577 -24.07 13.36 -16.86
CA GLU A 577 -23.43 14.27 -17.82
C GLU A 577 -22.28 15.10 -17.21
N PRO A 578 -22.47 15.84 -16.10
CA PRO A 578 -21.37 16.58 -15.47
C PRO A 578 -20.28 15.66 -14.91
N VAL A 579 -20.64 14.48 -14.40
CA VAL A 579 -19.68 13.50 -13.87
C VAL A 579 -18.77 12.98 -14.99
N TYR A 580 -19.37 12.51 -16.08
CA TYR A 580 -18.66 12.01 -17.26
C TYR A 580 -17.70 13.07 -17.83
N GLN A 581 -18.18 14.31 -18.01
CA GLN A 581 -17.39 15.38 -18.59
C GLN A 581 -16.17 15.75 -17.74
N ARG A 582 -16.30 15.73 -16.41
CA ARG A 582 -15.19 16.01 -15.50
C ARG A 582 -14.13 14.90 -15.56
N CYS A 583 -14.54 13.64 -15.54
CA CYS A 583 -13.59 12.52 -15.66
C CYS A 583 -12.79 12.57 -16.96
N VAL A 584 -13.45 12.78 -18.10
CA VAL A 584 -12.76 12.95 -19.39
C VAL A 584 -11.75 14.11 -19.34
N THR A 585 -12.11 15.21 -18.67
CA THR A 585 -11.25 16.39 -18.51
C THR A 585 -10.03 16.08 -17.64
N LEU A 586 -10.20 15.36 -16.53
CA LEU A 586 -9.10 14.94 -15.64
C LEU A 586 -8.09 14.08 -16.41
N VAL A 587 -8.57 13.02 -17.09
CA VAL A 587 -7.72 12.16 -17.94
C VAL A 587 -6.96 13.00 -18.98
N GLN A 588 -7.66 13.90 -19.67
CA GLN A 588 -7.05 14.75 -20.69
C GLN A 588 -5.97 15.70 -20.11
N LYS A 589 -6.23 16.33 -18.95
CA LYS A 589 -5.27 17.22 -18.29
C LYS A 589 -4.03 16.45 -17.84
N THR A 590 -4.20 15.31 -17.19
CA THR A 590 -3.09 14.48 -16.69
C THR A 590 -2.21 13.99 -17.85
N LEU A 591 -2.80 13.49 -18.94
CA LEU A 591 -2.04 13.09 -20.13
C LEU A 591 -1.30 14.27 -20.77
N ALA A 592 -1.93 15.45 -20.86
CA ALA A 592 -1.28 16.65 -21.40
C ALA A 592 -0.07 17.08 -20.55
N GLN A 593 -0.19 17.06 -19.22
CA GLN A 593 0.92 17.35 -18.30
C GLN A 593 2.04 16.31 -18.41
N ALA A 594 1.69 15.01 -18.54
CA ALA A 594 2.66 13.94 -18.66
C ALA A 594 3.48 14.01 -19.97
N MET A 595 2.91 14.58 -21.03
CA MET A 595 3.62 14.84 -22.29
C MET A 595 4.62 16.01 -22.21
N VAL A 596 4.46 16.90 -21.23
CA VAL A 596 5.33 18.07 -21.01
C VAL A 596 6.43 17.79 -19.98
N SER A 597 6.26 16.77 -19.12
CA SER A 597 7.23 16.38 -18.08
C SER A 597 8.46 15.63 -18.65
N PRO A 598 9.69 15.89 -18.13
CA PRO A 598 10.95 15.35 -18.66
C PRO A 598 11.12 13.81 -18.62
N ALA A 599 10.25 13.07 -17.92
CA ALA A 599 10.44 11.64 -17.63
C ALA A 599 10.34 10.67 -18.83
N ARG A 600 9.86 11.11 -20.00
CA ARG A 600 9.68 10.23 -21.19
C ARG A 600 10.85 10.21 -22.18
N PHE A 601 11.92 10.98 -21.97
CA PHE A 601 12.99 11.14 -22.97
C PHE A 601 14.18 10.19 -22.87
N THR A 602 14.19 9.22 -21.95
CA THR A 602 15.37 8.36 -21.74
C THR A 602 15.41 7.08 -22.58
N HIS A 603 14.37 6.66 -23.30
CA HIS A 603 14.43 5.45 -24.13
C HIS A 603 14.02 5.67 -25.59
N THR A 604 14.97 5.29 -26.46
CA THR A 604 14.94 5.30 -27.92
C THR A 604 13.70 4.63 -28.48
N HIS A 605 12.86 5.31 -29.27
CA HIS A 605 12.07 4.71 -30.36
C HIS A 605 11.88 5.74 -31.48
N THR A 606 12.56 5.51 -32.60
CA THR A 606 12.35 6.19 -33.88
C THR A 606 11.10 5.62 -34.55
N HIS A 607 10.00 6.37 -34.66
CA HIS A 607 9.10 6.30 -35.83
C HIS A 607 8.11 7.48 -35.86
N THR A 608 7.66 7.75 -37.09
CA THR A 608 7.15 8.97 -37.71
C THR A 608 5.66 9.27 -37.48
N HIS A 609 5.28 10.56 -37.65
CA HIS A 609 3.96 11.24 -37.59
C HIS A 609 3.63 11.89 -36.22
N THR A 610 3.11 13.13 -36.09
CA THR A 610 2.65 14.24 -36.99
C THR A 610 3.06 15.61 -36.38
N HIS A 611 2.93 16.69 -37.17
CA HIS A 611 3.41 18.08 -37.01
C HIS A 611 3.26 18.78 -35.63
N SER A 612 2.45 18.29 -34.68
CA SER A 612 2.38 18.87 -33.32
C SER A 612 3.57 18.50 -32.44
N ARG A 613 4.29 17.40 -32.76
CA ARG A 613 5.52 16.98 -32.05
C ARG A 613 6.68 17.97 -32.24
N THR A 614 6.79 18.61 -33.41
CA THR A 614 7.98 19.40 -33.78
C THR A 614 7.98 20.81 -33.16
N VAL A 615 6.80 21.40 -32.92
CA VAL A 615 6.69 22.74 -32.31
C VAL A 615 7.03 22.68 -30.81
N TRP A 616 6.66 21.60 -30.13
CA TRP A 616 6.89 21.42 -28.70
C TRP A 616 8.32 20.96 -28.35
N ILE A 617 8.96 20.14 -29.20
CA ILE A 617 10.40 19.82 -29.07
C ILE A 617 11.28 21.09 -29.14
N CYS A 618 10.86 22.11 -29.90
CA CYS A 618 11.56 23.39 -29.97
C CYS A 618 11.39 24.28 -28.73
N MET A 619 10.29 24.14 -27.97
CA MET A 619 10.11 24.87 -26.70
C MET A 619 10.83 24.17 -25.54
N TYR A 620 10.90 22.83 -25.59
CA TYR A 620 11.57 21.98 -24.59
C TYR A 620 13.10 22.14 -24.52
N SER A 621 13.77 22.49 -25.62
CA SER A 621 15.22 22.72 -25.62
C SER A 621 15.66 23.92 -24.76
N GLN A 622 14.71 24.66 -24.16
CA GLN A 622 15.01 25.84 -23.36
C GLN A 622 14.88 25.64 -21.84
N GLN A 623 13.97 24.80 -21.28
CA GLN A 623 13.76 24.70 -19.81
C GLN A 623 13.16 23.36 -19.31
N PRO A 624 13.97 22.33 -18.98
CA PRO A 624 13.51 21.02 -18.47
C PRO A 624 13.02 21.02 -17.00
N ASP A 625 13.49 21.95 -16.16
CA ASP A 625 13.27 21.95 -14.70
C ASP A 625 11.96 22.63 -14.24
N GLN A 626 11.07 22.99 -15.17
CA GLN A 626 9.91 23.85 -14.88
C GLN A 626 8.57 23.10 -14.70
N TYR A 627 8.49 21.81 -15.07
CA TYR A 627 7.23 21.07 -15.08
C TYR A 627 7.34 19.79 -14.24
N GLU A 628 6.60 19.76 -13.14
CA GLU A 628 6.46 18.60 -12.26
C GLU A 628 5.72 17.48 -12.99
N ALA A 629 6.09 16.22 -12.73
CA ALA A 629 5.36 15.08 -13.26
C ALA A 629 3.94 15.06 -12.65
N PRO A 630 2.89 14.81 -13.45
CA PRO A 630 1.54 14.83 -12.91
C PRO A 630 1.29 13.61 -12.03
N ASP A 631 0.46 13.82 -11.01
CA ASP A 631 -0.10 12.74 -10.21
C ASP A 631 -1.10 11.95 -11.08
N LYS A 632 -0.78 10.69 -11.37
CA LYS A 632 -1.59 9.84 -12.26
C LYS A 632 -2.79 9.23 -11.56
N ASP A 633 -2.89 9.33 -10.23
CA ASP A 633 -4.03 8.80 -9.47
C ASP A 633 -5.33 9.46 -9.90
N PHE A 634 -5.32 10.77 -10.20
CA PHE A 634 -6.47 11.49 -10.78
C PHE A 634 -6.98 10.87 -12.08
N MET A 635 -6.07 10.35 -12.91
CA MET A 635 -6.44 9.68 -14.16
C MET A 635 -7.00 8.29 -13.90
N ILE A 636 -6.44 7.55 -12.94
CA ILE A 636 -6.89 6.20 -12.55
C ILE A 636 -8.34 6.27 -12.02
N VAL A 637 -8.60 7.08 -10.99
CA VAL A 637 -9.95 7.19 -10.40
C VAL A 637 -10.99 7.74 -11.37
N ALA A 638 -10.57 8.61 -12.31
CA ALA A 638 -11.46 9.11 -13.36
C ALA A 638 -11.79 8.03 -14.40
N LEU A 639 -10.84 7.17 -14.77
CA LEU A 639 -11.08 6.02 -15.67
C LEU A 639 -11.99 4.99 -15.00
N ASP A 640 -11.79 4.72 -13.72
CA ASP A 640 -12.61 3.76 -12.97
C ASP A 640 -14.06 4.24 -12.83
N LEU A 641 -14.28 5.53 -12.53
CA LEU A 641 -15.63 6.11 -12.50
C LEU A 641 -16.28 6.14 -13.90
N LEU A 642 -15.52 6.36 -14.97
CA LEU A 642 -16.05 6.19 -16.33
C LEU A 642 -16.46 4.74 -16.60
N SER A 643 -15.72 3.77 -16.06
CA SER A 643 -16.06 2.34 -16.14
C SER A 643 -17.37 2.07 -15.40
N GLY A 644 -17.52 2.54 -14.15
CA GLY A 644 -18.74 2.42 -13.37
C GLY A 644 -19.95 3.09 -14.03
N LEU A 645 -19.76 4.25 -14.68
CA LEU A 645 -20.81 4.89 -15.49
C LEU A 645 -21.20 4.03 -16.70
N ALA A 646 -20.24 3.47 -17.43
CA ALA A 646 -20.50 2.63 -18.59
C ALA A 646 -21.21 1.31 -18.20
N GLU A 647 -20.81 0.71 -17.07
CA GLU A 647 -21.45 -0.48 -16.51
C GLU A 647 -22.88 -0.19 -16.03
N GLY A 648 -23.06 0.83 -15.18
CA GLY A 648 -24.35 1.17 -14.59
C GLY A 648 -25.37 1.69 -15.61
N LEU A 649 -24.97 2.62 -16.48
CA LEU A 649 -25.88 3.21 -17.47
C LEU A 649 -26.11 2.30 -18.68
N GLY A 650 -25.20 1.36 -18.94
CA GLY A 650 -25.20 0.52 -20.13
C GLY A 650 -25.34 1.37 -21.40
N GLY A 651 -26.27 0.98 -22.29
CA GLY A 651 -26.50 1.67 -23.57
C GLY A 651 -26.86 3.15 -23.48
N HIS A 652 -27.24 3.68 -22.31
CA HIS A 652 -27.49 5.12 -22.17
C HIS A 652 -26.22 5.98 -22.24
N VAL A 653 -25.03 5.40 -22.03
CA VAL A 653 -23.74 6.11 -22.13
C VAL A 653 -23.39 6.49 -23.57
N ASP A 654 -24.01 5.86 -24.57
CA ASP A 654 -23.73 6.03 -26.00
C ASP A 654 -23.67 7.51 -26.42
N THR A 655 -24.66 8.31 -26.00
CA THR A 655 -24.72 9.74 -26.35
C THR A 655 -23.60 10.58 -25.75
N LEU A 656 -23.09 10.21 -24.58
CA LEU A 656 -21.95 10.88 -23.92
C LEU A 656 -20.65 10.51 -24.64
N VAL A 657 -20.47 9.23 -24.95
CA VAL A 657 -19.30 8.72 -25.68
C VAL A 657 -19.21 9.37 -27.06
N ALA A 658 -20.32 9.40 -27.81
CA ALA A 658 -20.41 9.98 -29.15
C ALA A 658 -19.98 11.46 -29.22
N ARG A 659 -20.11 12.21 -28.13
CA ARG A 659 -19.76 13.64 -28.03
C ARG A 659 -18.38 13.90 -27.42
N SER A 660 -17.62 12.85 -27.13
CA SER A 660 -16.34 12.93 -26.43
C SER A 660 -15.16 12.39 -27.26
N ASN A 661 -13.94 12.70 -26.83
CA ASN A 661 -12.70 12.16 -27.38
C ASN A 661 -12.15 10.95 -26.59
N ILE A 662 -12.99 10.28 -25.80
CA ILE A 662 -12.56 9.23 -24.87
C ILE A 662 -11.82 8.09 -25.56
N MET A 663 -12.22 7.67 -26.77
CA MET A 663 -11.51 6.61 -27.53
C MET A 663 -10.04 6.98 -27.82
N THR A 664 -9.76 8.24 -28.09
CA THR A 664 -8.40 8.73 -28.33
C THR A 664 -7.58 8.79 -27.03
N LEU A 665 -8.21 9.19 -25.92
CA LEU A 665 -7.55 9.20 -24.61
C LEU A 665 -7.25 7.77 -24.14
N LEU A 666 -8.20 6.85 -24.35
CA LEU A 666 -8.09 5.43 -24.01
C LEU A 666 -6.89 4.79 -24.72
N PHE A 667 -6.71 5.07 -26.01
CA PHE A 667 -5.54 4.61 -26.77
C PHE A 667 -4.22 5.00 -26.10
N GLN A 668 -4.12 6.22 -25.55
CA GLN A 668 -2.92 6.68 -24.85
C GLN A 668 -2.76 6.03 -23.48
N CYS A 669 -3.86 5.88 -22.72
CA CYS A 669 -3.85 5.25 -21.40
C CYS A 669 -3.42 3.79 -21.46
N MET A 670 -3.90 3.03 -22.46
CA MET A 670 -3.54 1.62 -22.66
C MET A 670 -2.04 1.39 -22.93
N GLN A 671 -1.31 2.44 -23.32
CA GLN A 671 0.13 2.42 -23.61
C GLN A 671 0.95 3.12 -22.52
N ASP A 672 0.34 3.56 -21.42
CA ASP A 672 1.05 4.24 -20.36
C ASP A 672 2.02 3.29 -19.63
N THR A 673 3.12 3.84 -19.13
CA THR A 673 4.16 3.06 -18.42
C THR A 673 3.66 2.54 -17.07
N MET A 674 2.73 3.24 -16.42
CA MET A 674 2.17 2.88 -15.13
C MET A 674 1.12 1.74 -15.28
N PRO A 675 1.32 0.56 -14.66
CA PRO A 675 0.42 -0.57 -14.76
C PRO A 675 -1.04 -0.25 -14.41
N GLU A 676 -1.27 0.52 -13.35
CA GLU A 676 -2.58 0.86 -12.80
C GLU A 676 -3.41 1.66 -13.81
N VAL A 677 -2.78 2.57 -14.56
CA VAL A 677 -3.43 3.31 -15.66
C VAL A 677 -3.88 2.35 -16.77
N ARG A 678 -3.03 1.38 -17.13
CA ARG A 678 -3.39 0.37 -18.14
C ARG A 678 -4.53 -0.51 -17.64
N GLN A 679 -4.49 -0.96 -16.39
CA GLN A 679 -5.54 -1.75 -15.75
C GLN A 679 -6.91 -1.07 -15.84
N SER A 680 -7.03 0.18 -15.40
CA SER A 680 -8.28 0.95 -15.46
C SER A 680 -8.74 1.21 -16.89
N SER A 681 -7.81 1.48 -17.81
CA SER A 681 -8.15 1.66 -19.23
C SER A 681 -8.70 0.39 -19.88
N PHE A 682 -8.22 -0.80 -19.49
CA PHE A 682 -8.75 -2.05 -20.02
C PHE A 682 -10.12 -2.41 -19.44
N ALA A 683 -10.38 -2.07 -18.17
CA ALA A 683 -11.72 -2.17 -17.58
C ALA A 683 -12.71 -1.30 -18.35
N LEU A 684 -12.40 -0.01 -18.52
CA LEU A 684 -13.25 0.92 -19.28
C LEU A 684 -13.48 0.45 -20.72
N LEU A 685 -12.46 -0.10 -21.39
CA LEU A 685 -12.60 -0.66 -22.73
C LEU A 685 -13.63 -1.79 -22.77
N GLY A 686 -13.60 -2.72 -21.82
CA GLY A 686 -14.55 -3.82 -21.77
C GLY A 686 -15.98 -3.35 -21.47
N ASP A 687 -16.16 -2.37 -20.58
CA ASP A 687 -17.49 -1.81 -20.28
C ASP A 687 -18.06 -1.02 -21.46
N LEU A 688 -17.26 -0.18 -22.12
CA LEU A 688 -17.68 0.52 -23.34
C LEU A 688 -17.97 -0.45 -24.50
N THR A 689 -17.28 -1.60 -24.54
CA THR A 689 -17.55 -2.67 -25.50
C THR A 689 -18.93 -3.28 -25.28
N LYS A 690 -19.32 -3.54 -24.01
CA LYS A 690 -20.67 -4.01 -23.67
C LYS A 690 -21.73 -2.93 -23.95
N ALA A 691 -21.46 -1.69 -23.57
CA ALA A 691 -22.43 -0.60 -23.56
C ALA A 691 -22.69 0.02 -24.95
N CYS A 692 -21.63 0.31 -25.71
CA CYS A 692 -21.71 1.09 -26.96
C CYS A 692 -20.63 0.67 -27.98
N PHE A 693 -20.61 -0.62 -28.33
CA PHE A 693 -19.66 -1.19 -29.29
C PHE A 693 -19.51 -0.45 -30.64
N PRO A 694 -20.54 0.19 -31.23
CA PRO A 694 -20.37 0.93 -32.49
C PRO A 694 -19.26 2.00 -32.45
N HIS A 695 -18.97 2.57 -31.28
CA HIS A 695 -17.88 3.53 -31.09
C HIS A 695 -16.51 2.87 -30.89
N VAL A 696 -16.49 1.64 -30.35
CA VAL A 696 -15.26 0.88 -30.08
C VAL A 696 -14.78 0.13 -31.33
N LYS A 697 -15.71 -0.40 -32.14
CA LYS A 697 -15.42 -1.23 -33.32
C LYS A 697 -14.36 -0.62 -34.26
N PRO A 698 -14.38 0.69 -34.59
CA PRO A 698 -13.35 1.31 -35.45
C PRO A 698 -11.93 1.25 -34.90
N CYS A 699 -11.75 1.13 -33.58
CA CYS A 699 -10.45 1.15 -32.90
C CYS A 699 -9.87 -0.24 -32.64
N ILE A 700 -10.63 -1.33 -32.85
CA ILE A 700 -10.23 -2.70 -32.51
C ILE A 700 -8.92 -3.13 -33.17
N ALA A 701 -8.68 -2.72 -34.42
CA ALA A 701 -7.45 -3.04 -35.13
C ALA A 701 -6.19 -2.48 -34.44
N GLU A 702 -6.31 -1.35 -33.74
CA GLU A 702 -5.22 -0.73 -32.97
C GLU A 702 -5.18 -1.24 -31.53
N PHE A 703 -6.33 -1.56 -30.94
CA PHE A 703 -6.44 -2.00 -29.54
C PHE A 703 -6.03 -3.46 -29.32
N MET A 704 -6.37 -4.37 -30.24
CA MET A 704 -6.07 -5.80 -30.08
C MET A 704 -4.57 -6.12 -29.95
N PRO A 705 -3.66 -5.48 -30.71
CA PRO A 705 -2.22 -5.65 -30.48
C PRO A 705 -1.77 -5.22 -29.08
N ILE A 706 -2.31 -4.11 -28.56
CA ILE A 706 -1.96 -3.59 -27.22
C ILE A 706 -2.49 -4.52 -26.12
N LEU A 707 -3.71 -5.03 -26.26
CA LEU A 707 -4.25 -6.04 -25.34
C LEU A 707 -3.39 -7.31 -25.36
N GLY A 708 -2.98 -7.76 -26.55
CA GLY A 708 -2.11 -8.92 -26.72
C GLY A 708 -0.74 -8.77 -26.06
N THR A 709 -0.13 -7.57 -26.05
CA THR A 709 1.14 -7.34 -25.33
C THR A 709 0.98 -7.22 -23.82
N ASN A 710 -0.24 -6.95 -23.34
CA ASN A 710 -0.56 -6.83 -21.91
C ASN A 710 -1.10 -8.14 -21.31
N LEU A 711 -1.09 -9.25 -22.06
CA LEU A 711 -1.24 -10.61 -21.52
C LEU A 711 0.04 -11.08 -20.80
N ASN A 712 0.63 -10.21 -19.97
CA ASN A 712 1.79 -10.51 -19.15
C ASN A 712 1.36 -10.75 -17.69
N PRO A 713 1.42 -12.00 -17.20
CA PRO A 713 0.97 -12.34 -15.85
C PRO A 713 1.95 -11.93 -14.74
N GLU A 714 3.01 -11.16 -15.03
CA GLU A 714 3.76 -10.39 -14.03
C GLU A 714 2.91 -9.25 -13.44
N PHE A 715 2.04 -8.64 -14.26
CA PHE A 715 1.10 -7.61 -13.84
C PHE A 715 -0.32 -8.20 -13.79
N ILE A 716 -0.62 -8.93 -12.70
CA ILE A 716 -1.84 -9.75 -12.55
C ILE A 716 -3.12 -8.97 -12.91
N SER A 717 -3.34 -7.80 -12.31
CA SER A 717 -4.58 -7.03 -12.49
C SER A 717 -4.71 -6.45 -13.90
N VAL A 718 -3.60 -6.00 -14.50
CA VAL A 718 -3.54 -5.55 -15.90
C VAL A 718 -3.88 -6.70 -16.84
N CYS A 719 -3.25 -7.86 -16.64
CA CYS A 719 -3.47 -9.07 -17.43
C CYS A 719 -4.91 -9.57 -17.31
N ASN A 720 -5.49 -9.51 -16.11
CA ASN A 720 -6.88 -9.87 -15.84
C ASN A 720 -7.85 -8.99 -16.65
N ASN A 721 -7.72 -7.67 -16.57
CA ASN A 721 -8.62 -6.75 -17.26
C ASN A 721 -8.43 -6.79 -18.78
N ALA A 722 -7.19 -6.94 -19.26
CA ALA A 722 -6.93 -7.14 -20.69
C ALA A 722 -7.58 -8.44 -21.20
N THR A 723 -7.44 -9.54 -20.45
CA THR A 723 -8.06 -10.84 -20.76
C THR A 723 -9.57 -10.73 -20.82
N TRP A 724 -10.18 -10.08 -19.83
CA TRP A 724 -11.63 -9.88 -19.78
C TRP A 724 -12.13 -9.00 -20.93
N ALA A 725 -11.45 -7.88 -21.22
CA ALA A 725 -11.80 -6.98 -22.32
C ALA A 725 -11.73 -7.69 -23.69
N ILE A 726 -10.73 -8.54 -23.93
CA ILE A 726 -10.67 -9.39 -25.14
C ILE A 726 -11.91 -10.28 -25.25
N GLY A 727 -12.35 -10.87 -24.12
CA GLY A 727 -13.54 -11.71 -24.06
C GLY A 727 -14.81 -10.94 -24.44
N GLU A 728 -14.99 -9.74 -23.92
CA GLU A 728 -16.14 -8.87 -24.26
C GLU A 728 -16.10 -8.43 -25.73
N ILE A 729 -14.93 -8.03 -26.24
CA ILE A 729 -14.74 -7.67 -27.66
C ILE A 729 -15.07 -8.86 -28.56
N CYS A 730 -14.64 -10.07 -28.18
CA CYS A 730 -14.91 -11.28 -28.94
C CYS A 730 -16.42 -11.51 -29.11
N MET A 731 -17.21 -11.31 -28.06
CA MET A 731 -18.66 -11.49 -28.11
C MET A 731 -19.35 -10.48 -29.04
N GLN A 732 -18.84 -9.26 -29.14
CA GLN A 732 -19.40 -8.21 -30.00
C GLN A 732 -18.92 -8.31 -31.47
N MET A 733 -17.68 -8.74 -31.69
CA MET A 733 -17.09 -8.88 -33.03
C MET A 733 -17.67 -10.07 -33.81
N GLY A 734 -18.06 -11.14 -33.11
CA GLY A 734 -18.44 -12.39 -33.78
C GLY A 734 -17.31 -12.88 -34.70
N VAL A 735 -17.66 -13.47 -35.85
CA VAL A 735 -16.69 -14.09 -36.77
C VAL A 735 -15.59 -13.14 -37.26
N GLU A 736 -15.79 -11.83 -37.20
CA GLU A 736 -14.77 -10.82 -37.52
C GLU A 736 -13.58 -10.83 -36.54
N MET A 737 -13.67 -11.56 -35.42
CA MET A 737 -12.59 -11.75 -34.45
C MET A 737 -11.46 -12.65 -34.98
N GLN A 738 -11.73 -13.47 -36.01
CA GLN A 738 -10.82 -14.51 -36.51
C GLN A 738 -9.37 -14.03 -36.75
N PRO A 739 -9.08 -12.85 -37.33
CA PRO A 739 -7.72 -12.39 -37.57
C PRO A 739 -6.89 -12.16 -36.30
N TYR A 740 -7.55 -11.93 -35.16
CA TYR A 740 -6.90 -11.59 -33.89
C TYR A 740 -6.73 -12.79 -32.96
N VAL A 741 -7.41 -13.92 -33.21
CA VAL A 741 -7.37 -15.12 -32.35
C VAL A 741 -5.93 -15.61 -32.15
N ALA A 742 -5.16 -15.72 -33.24
CA ALA A 742 -3.78 -16.21 -33.20
C ALA A 742 -2.83 -15.33 -32.37
N MET A 743 -3.15 -14.04 -32.20
CA MET A 743 -2.32 -13.10 -31.42
C MET A 743 -2.43 -13.33 -29.91
N VAL A 744 -3.59 -13.77 -29.45
CA VAL A 744 -3.92 -13.84 -28.01
C VAL A 744 -3.99 -15.28 -27.49
N LEU A 745 -4.41 -16.24 -28.33
CA LEU A 745 -4.75 -17.59 -27.87
C LEU A 745 -3.58 -18.32 -27.21
N ASN A 746 -2.38 -18.26 -27.78
CA ASN A 746 -1.21 -18.94 -27.21
C ASN A 746 -0.88 -18.42 -25.80
N GLN A 747 -0.94 -17.10 -25.61
CA GLN A 747 -0.67 -16.47 -24.31
C GLN A 747 -1.75 -16.84 -23.28
N LEU A 748 -3.02 -16.87 -23.68
CA LEU A 748 -4.10 -17.30 -22.79
C LEU A 748 -3.96 -18.77 -22.36
N VAL A 749 -3.53 -19.66 -23.27
CA VAL A 749 -3.27 -21.07 -22.95
C VAL A 749 -2.04 -21.23 -22.04
N GLU A 750 -1.05 -20.36 -22.16
CA GLU A 750 0.09 -20.32 -21.23
C GLU A 750 -0.37 -19.87 -19.82
N ILE A 751 -1.14 -18.78 -19.74
CA ILE A 751 -1.64 -18.22 -18.47
C ILE A 751 -2.49 -19.23 -17.70
N ILE A 752 -3.44 -19.91 -18.37
CA ILE A 752 -4.35 -20.86 -17.70
C ILE A 752 -3.61 -22.09 -17.14
N ASN A 753 -2.42 -22.41 -17.66
CA ASN A 753 -1.58 -23.51 -17.20
C ASN A 753 -0.48 -23.05 -16.21
N ARG A 754 -0.36 -21.75 -15.94
CA ARG A 754 0.70 -21.21 -15.09
C ARG A 754 0.43 -21.53 -13.60
N PRO A 755 1.37 -22.16 -12.89
CA PRO A 755 1.20 -22.45 -11.46
C PRO A 755 1.17 -21.16 -10.63
N ASN A 756 0.54 -21.22 -9.46
CA ASN A 756 0.43 -20.10 -8.51
C ASN A 756 -0.23 -18.84 -9.11
N THR A 757 -1.12 -19.02 -10.09
CA THR A 757 -1.86 -17.92 -10.70
C THR A 757 -3.15 -17.66 -9.91
N PRO A 758 -3.50 -16.40 -9.61
CA PRO A 758 -4.72 -16.09 -8.87
C PRO A 758 -5.98 -16.63 -9.53
N LYS A 759 -6.92 -17.06 -8.70
CA LYS A 759 -8.17 -17.70 -9.14
C LYS A 759 -8.96 -16.83 -10.12
N THR A 760 -9.11 -15.53 -9.82
CA THR A 760 -9.85 -14.58 -10.67
C THR A 760 -9.27 -14.45 -12.07
N LEU A 761 -7.94 -14.40 -12.20
CA LEU A 761 -7.27 -14.40 -13.50
C LEU A 761 -7.52 -15.70 -14.26
N LEU A 762 -7.40 -16.87 -13.60
CA LEU A 762 -7.68 -18.16 -14.23
C LEU A 762 -9.15 -18.29 -14.69
N GLU A 763 -10.08 -17.75 -13.92
CA GLU A 763 -11.51 -17.70 -14.25
C GLU A 763 -11.76 -16.84 -15.49
N ASN A 764 -11.23 -15.62 -15.53
CA ASN A 764 -11.35 -14.73 -16.69
C ASN A 764 -10.64 -15.27 -17.93
N THR A 765 -9.46 -15.88 -17.79
CA THR A 765 -8.77 -16.56 -18.89
C THR A 765 -9.62 -17.71 -19.44
N ALA A 766 -10.21 -18.53 -18.57
CA ALA A 766 -11.08 -19.62 -18.99
C ALA A 766 -12.33 -19.10 -19.72
N ILE A 767 -12.99 -18.06 -19.19
CA ILE A 767 -14.15 -17.43 -19.83
C ILE A 767 -13.78 -16.91 -21.22
N THR A 768 -12.67 -16.18 -21.36
CA THR A 768 -12.22 -15.61 -22.63
C THR A 768 -11.85 -16.68 -23.66
N ILE A 769 -11.14 -17.75 -23.27
CA ILE A 769 -10.88 -18.90 -24.17
C ILE A 769 -12.20 -19.53 -24.62
N GLY A 770 -13.16 -19.70 -23.70
CA GLY A 770 -14.50 -20.19 -24.02
C GLY A 770 -15.18 -19.32 -25.07
N ARG A 771 -15.24 -18.01 -24.86
CA ARG A 771 -15.85 -17.04 -25.80
C ARG A 771 -15.16 -17.01 -27.16
N LEU A 772 -13.82 -17.07 -27.21
CA LEU A 772 -13.07 -17.20 -28.46
C LEU A 772 -13.46 -18.48 -29.22
N GLY A 773 -13.60 -19.60 -28.51
CA GLY A 773 -14.04 -20.86 -29.09
C GLY A 773 -15.51 -20.89 -29.49
N TYR A 774 -16.36 -20.09 -28.86
CA TYR A 774 -17.75 -19.91 -29.26
C TYR A 774 -17.86 -19.21 -30.63
N VAL A 775 -17.01 -18.21 -30.83
CA VAL A 775 -17.05 -17.36 -32.02
C VAL A 775 -16.20 -17.89 -33.18
N CYS A 776 -15.04 -18.47 -32.88
CA CYS A 776 -14.09 -19.02 -33.84
C CYS A 776 -13.68 -20.47 -33.47
N PRO A 777 -14.62 -21.43 -33.43
CA PRO A 777 -14.34 -22.79 -32.94
C PRO A 777 -13.26 -23.52 -33.74
N GLN A 778 -13.14 -23.25 -35.05
CA GLN A 778 -12.13 -23.89 -35.91
C GLN A 778 -10.68 -23.51 -35.53
N GLU A 779 -10.48 -22.29 -35.03
CA GLU A 779 -9.15 -21.79 -34.67
C GLU A 779 -8.75 -22.25 -33.25
N VAL A 780 -9.72 -22.34 -32.33
CA VAL A 780 -9.45 -22.61 -30.90
C VAL A 780 -9.51 -24.10 -30.55
N ALA A 781 -10.43 -24.86 -31.15
CA ALA A 781 -10.62 -26.29 -30.86
C ALA A 781 -9.36 -27.18 -31.01
N PRO A 782 -8.40 -26.89 -31.91
CA PRO A 782 -7.14 -27.63 -31.96
C PRO A 782 -6.33 -27.60 -30.66
N MET A 783 -6.47 -26.53 -29.85
CA MET A 783 -5.75 -26.38 -28.57
C MET A 783 -6.51 -26.96 -27.38
N LEU A 784 -7.70 -27.53 -27.58
CA LEU A 784 -8.56 -28.06 -26.52
C LEU A 784 -7.84 -29.01 -25.52
N PRO A 785 -6.98 -29.96 -25.95
CA PRO A 785 -6.23 -30.82 -25.02
C PRO A 785 -5.31 -30.07 -24.06
N GLN A 786 -4.85 -28.87 -24.44
CA GLN A 786 -3.84 -28.12 -23.69
C GLN A 786 -4.44 -27.33 -22.53
N PHE A 787 -5.74 -27.02 -22.55
CA PHE A 787 -6.36 -26.17 -21.53
C PHE A 787 -7.62 -26.75 -20.90
N ILE A 788 -8.22 -27.81 -21.44
CA ILE A 788 -9.54 -28.31 -20.97
C ILE A 788 -9.54 -28.63 -19.47
N ARG A 789 -8.45 -29.21 -18.95
CA ARG A 789 -8.34 -29.57 -17.54
C ARG A 789 -8.31 -28.37 -16.59
N PRO A 790 -7.40 -27.39 -16.72
CA PRO A 790 -7.44 -26.20 -15.87
C PRO A 790 -8.70 -25.36 -16.14
N TRP A 791 -9.22 -25.32 -17.38
CA TRP A 791 -10.48 -24.63 -17.72
C TRP A 791 -11.67 -25.16 -16.92
N CYS A 792 -11.87 -26.48 -16.90
CA CYS A 792 -12.94 -27.10 -16.11
C CYS A 792 -12.74 -26.87 -14.60
N THR A 793 -11.49 -26.95 -14.13
CA THR A 793 -11.15 -26.76 -12.71
C THR A 793 -11.45 -25.33 -12.24
N SER A 794 -11.20 -24.33 -13.09
CA SER A 794 -11.50 -22.93 -12.80
C SER A 794 -13.00 -22.65 -12.81
N LEU A 795 -13.71 -23.03 -13.88
CA LEU A 795 -15.11 -22.62 -14.05
C LEU A 795 -16.13 -23.41 -13.22
N ARG A 796 -15.78 -24.59 -12.70
CA ARG A 796 -16.71 -25.39 -11.87
C ARG A 796 -17.13 -24.71 -10.56
N ASN A 797 -16.38 -23.72 -10.10
CA ASN A 797 -16.65 -23.03 -8.82
C ASN A 797 -17.31 -21.65 -9.03
N ILE A 798 -17.57 -21.25 -10.28
CA ILE A 798 -18.23 -19.98 -10.60
C ILE A 798 -19.76 -20.18 -10.54
N ARG A 799 -20.46 -19.16 -10.03
CA ARG A 799 -21.94 -19.10 -10.03
C ARG A 799 -22.48 -19.12 -11.46
N ASP A 800 -23.70 -19.62 -11.63
CA ASP A 800 -24.35 -19.65 -12.93
C ASP A 800 -24.75 -18.21 -13.33
N ASN A 801 -24.01 -17.64 -14.30
CA ASN A 801 -24.22 -16.30 -14.86
C ASN A 801 -24.02 -16.30 -16.39
N GLU A 802 -24.19 -15.14 -17.03
CA GLU A 802 -24.08 -15.00 -18.49
C GLU A 802 -22.65 -15.26 -18.99
N GLU A 803 -21.63 -14.91 -18.21
CA GLU A 803 -20.23 -15.18 -18.51
C GLU A 803 -19.95 -16.68 -18.58
N LYS A 804 -20.38 -17.43 -17.55
CA LYS A 804 -20.27 -18.90 -17.51
C LYS A 804 -21.07 -19.53 -18.65
N ASP A 805 -22.28 -19.06 -18.93
CA ASP A 805 -23.12 -19.55 -20.05
C ASP A 805 -22.39 -19.40 -21.39
N SER A 806 -21.88 -18.19 -21.69
CA SER A 806 -21.15 -17.92 -22.93
C SER A 806 -19.88 -18.79 -23.07
N ALA A 807 -19.13 -18.97 -21.98
CA ALA A 807 -17.93 -19.80 -21.98
C ALA A 807 -18.23 -21.28 -22.23
N PHE A 808 -19.29 -21.82 -21.60
CA PHE A 808 -19.69 -23.22 -21.78
C PHE A 808 -20.31 -23.49 -23.16
N ARG A 809 -21.02 -22.52 -23.76
CA ARG A 809 -21.42 -22.65 -25.18
C ARG A 809 -20.21 -22.81 -26.09
N GLY A 810 -19.16 -22.04 -25.82
CA GLY A 810 -17.88 -22.15 -26.52
C GLY A 810 -17.20 -23.49 -26.39
N ILE A 811 -17.10 -24.03 -25.16
CA ILE A 811 -16.51 -25.36 -24.96
C ILE A 811 -17.31 -26.45 -25.67
N CYS A 812 -18.65 -26.35 -25.67
CA CYS A 812 -19.49 -27.31 -26.36
C CYS A 812 -19.31 -27.24 -27.89
N MET A 813 -19.19 -26.03 -28.46
CA MET A 813 -18.89 -25.86 -29.89
C MET A 813 -17.51 -26.40 -30.26
N MET A 814 -16.49 -26.15 -29.44
CA MET A 814 -15.14 -26.67 -29.65
C MET A 814 -15.09 -28.20 -29.58
N ILE A 815 -15.78 -28.81 -28.61
CA ILE A 815 -15.90 -30.28 -28.52
C ILE A 815 -16.61 -30.83 -29.75
N GLY A 816 -17.64 -30.14 -30.27
CA GLY A 816 -18.29 -30.53 -31.53
C GLY A 816 -17.35 -30.54 -32.73
N VAL A 817 -16.34 -29.66 -32.76
CA VAL A 817 -15.32 -29.58 -33.82
C VAL A 817 -14.17 -30.56 -33.60
N ASN A 818 -13.69 -30.73 -32.38
CA ASN A 818 -12.59 -31.62 -32.01
C ASN A 818 -12.95 -32.50 -30.79
N PRO A 819 -13.82 -33.53 -30.96
CA PRO A 819 -14.21 -34.40 -29.84
C PRO A 819 -13.01 -35.17 -29.25
N GLY A 820 -12.04 -35.53 -30.09
CA GLY A 820 -10.81 -36.21 -29.67
C GLY A 820 -10.00 -35.42 -28.64
N GLY A 821 -10.18 -34.09 -28.59
CA GLY A 821 -9.41 -33.23 -27.71
C GLY A 821 -9.81 -33.26 -26.23
N VAL A 822 -10.97 -33.80 -25.88
CA VAL A 822 -11.46 -33.89 -24.49
C VAL A 822 -11.44 -35.32 -23.93
N VAL A 823 -11.23 -36.34 -24.77
CA VAL A 823 -11.39 -37.76 -24.38
C VAL A 823 -10.56 -38.16 -23.16
N GLN A 824 -9.30 -37.71 -23.08
CA GLN A 824 -8.41 -38.08 -21.96
C GLN A 824 -8.82 -37.45 -20.63
N ASP A 825 -9.43 -36.26 -20.68
CA ASP A 825 -9.79 -35.44 -19.52
C ASP A 825 -11.32 -35.30 -19.36
N PHE A 826 -12.10 -36.21 -19.95
CA PHE A 826 -13.56 -36.10 -20.03
C PHE A 826 -14.25 -36.04 -18.65
N ILE A 827 -13.61 -36.60 -17.62
CA ILE A 827 -14.08 -36.52 -16.22
C ILE A 827 -14.15 -35.07 -15.72
N PHE A 828 -13.20 -34.22 -16.13
CA PHE A 828 -13.19 -32.80 -15.76
C PHE A 828 -14.35 -32.05 -16.42
N PHE A 829 -14.67 -32.39 -17.67
CA PHE A 829 -15.84 -31.84 -18.35
C PHE A 829 -17.14 -32.27 -17.65
N CYS A 830 -17.26 -33.54 -17.26
CA CYS A 830 -18.40 -34.05 -16.51
C CYS A 830 -18.61 -33.30 -15.18
N ASP A 831 -17.54 -33.10 -14.42
CA ASP A 831 -17.55 -32.34 -13.15
C ASP A 831 -17.96 -30.87 -13.37
N ALA A 832 -17.40 -30.23 -14.40
CA ALA A 832 -17.74 -28.85 -14.75
C ALA A 832 -19.22 -28.70 -15.18
N VAL A 833 -19.77 -29.65 -15.94
CA VAL A 833 -21.20 -29.67 -16.31
C VAL A 833 -22.08 -29.87 -15.08
N ALA A 834 -21.71 -30.78 -14.18
CA ALA A 834 -22.47 -31.03 -12.94
C ALA A 834 -22.42 -29.87 -11.92
N SER A 835 -21.53 -28.89 -12.12
CA SER A 835 -21.51 -27.66 -11.33
C SER A 835 -22.72 -26.75 -11.59
N TRP A 836 -23.37 -26.89 -12.75
CA TRP A 836 -24.54 -26.11 -13.10
C TRP A 836 -25.75 -26.51 -12.26
N VAL A 837 -26.44 -25.51 -11.71
CA VAL A 837 -27.69 -25.68 -10.96
C VAL A 837 -28.87 -25.51 -11.91
N ASN A 838 -28.89 -24.42 -12.69
CA ASN A 838 -30.01 -24.08 -13.59
C ASN A 838 -29.51 -23.60 -14.96
N PRO A 839 -28.95 -24.49 -15.81
CA PRO A 839 -28.55 -24.11 -17.16
C PRO A 839 -29.77 -23.80 -18.05
N LYS A 840 -29.63 -22.85 -18.98
CA LYS A 840 -30.64 -22.58 -20.02
C LYS A 840 -30.91 -23.85 -20.83
N ASP A 841 -32.16 -24.07 -21.28
CA ASP A 841 -32.59 -25.32 -21.92
C ASP A 841 -31.72 -25.71 -23.13
N ASP A 842 -31.34 -24.73 -23.94
CA ASP A 842 -30.51 -24.95 -25.12
C ASP A 842 -29.07 -25.35 -24.78
N LEU A 843 -28.49 -24.78 -23.72
CA LEU A 843 -27.19 -25.21 -23.19
C LEU A 843 -27.28 -26.61 -22.56
N ARG A 844 -28.37 -26.90 -21.83
CA ARG A 844 -28.64 -28.24 -21.29
C ARG A 844 -28.68 -29.29 -22.39
N ASP A 845 -29.30 -28.97 -23.53
CA ASP A 845 -29.34 -29.85 -24.70
C ASP A 845 -27.95 -30.08 -25.32
N MET A 846 -27.06 -29.07 -25.30
CA MET A 846 -25.66 -29.25 -25.72
C MET A 846 -24.91 -30.21 -24.80
N PHE A 847 -25.07 -30.05 -23.49
CA PHE A 847 -24.48 -30.97 -22.50
C PHE A 847 -24.98 -32.40 -22.70
N TYR A 848 -26.30 -32.57 -22.86
CA TYR A 848 -26.92 -33.86 -23.13
C TYR A 848 -26.29 -34.55 -24.36
N LYS A 849 -26.17 -33.83 -25.48
CA LYS A 849 -25.60 -34.38 -26.73
C LYS A 849 -24.15 -34.83 -26.56
N ILE A 850 -23.33 -34.07 -25.84
CA ILE A 850 -21.91 -34.42 -25.63
C ILE A 850 -21.78 -35.62 -24.69
N LEU A 851 -22.52 -35.63 -23.58
CA LEU A 851 -22.49 -36.73 -22.60
C LEU A 851 -22.95 -38.05 -23.22
N HIS A 852 -24.11 -38.05 -23.90
CA HIS A 852 -24.62 -39.24 -24.58
C HIS A 852 -23.74 -39.65 -25.77
N GLY A 853 -23.22 -38.68 -26.54
CA GLY A 853 -22.30 -38.98 -27.65
C GLY A 853 -21.02 -39.66 -27.19
N PHE A 854 -20.44 -39.21 -26.06
CA PHE A 854 -19.27 -39.88 -25.48
C PHE A 854 -19.61 -41.28 -24.97
N LYS A 855 -20.74 -41.44 -24.27
CA LYS A 855 -21.23 -42.73 -23.79
C LYS A 855 -21.43 -43.74 -24.93
N GLU A 856 -22.05 -43.30 -26.03
CA GLU A 856 -22.22 -44.12 -27.25
C GLU A 856 -20.88 -44.50 -27.87
N GLN A 857 -19.92 -43.58 -27.89
CA GLN A 857 -18.59 -43.81 -28.49
C GLN A 857 -17.75 -44.82 -27.71
N VAL A 858 -17.77 -44.79 -26.38
CA VAL A 858 -17.00 -45.74 -25.54
C VAL A 858 -17.75 -47.06 -25.34
N GLY A 859 -19.08 -47.06 -25.46
CA GLY A 859 -19.97 -48.19 -25.21
C GLY A 859 -20.32 -48.36 -23.72
N GLU A 860 -21.48 -48.99 -23.45
CA GLU A 860 -22.07 -49.10 -22.10
C GLU A 860 -21.12 -49.71 -21.06
N GLU A 861 -20.37 -50.77 -21.40
CA GLU A 861 -19.48 -51.44 -20.45
C GLU A 861 -18.28 -50.55 -20.06
N ASN A 862 -17.67 -49.86 -21.02
CA ASN A 862 -16.56 -48.95 -20.74
C ASN A 862 -17.04 -47.66 -20.06
N TRP A 863 -18.24 -47.17 -20.40
CA TRP A 863 -18.85 -46.05 -19.68
C TRP A 863 -19.12 -46.40 -18.22
N GLN A 864 -19.58 -47.62 -17.94
CA GLN A 864 -19.80 -48.08 -16.58
C GLN A 864 -18.47 -48.11 -15.79
N GLN A 865 -17.41 -48.68 -16.36
CA GLN A 865 -16.07 -48.67 -15.74
C GLN A 865 -15.49 -47.26 -15.55
N PHE A 866 -15.76 -46.35 -16.48
CA PHE A 866 -15.32 -44.96 -16.38
C PHE A 866 -16.08 -44.19 -15.30
N SER A 867 -17.41 -44.29 -15.29
CA SER A 867 -18.29 -43.61 -14.32
C SER A 867 -18.19 -44.16 -12.90
N GLU A 868 -17.56 -45.32 -12.69
CA GLU A 868 -17.18 -45.83 -11.36
C GLU A 868 -16.10 -44.99 -10.68
N GLN A 869 -15.32 -44.22 -11.45
CA GLN A 869 -14.30 -43.32 -10.91
C GLN A 869 -14.88 -41.99 -10.40
N PHE A 870 -16.17 -41.72 -10.67
CA PHE A 870 -16.81 -40.47 -10.27
C PHE A 870 -17.09 -40.44 -8.77
N PRO A 871 -16.92 -39.29 -8.09
CA PRO A 871 -17.46 -39.09 -6.77
C PRO A 871 -18.97 -39.38 -6.73
N PRO A 872 -19.52 -39.95 -5.64
CA PRO A 872 -20.95 -40.33 -5.58
C PRO A 872 -21.90 -39.19 -5.95
N LEU A 873 -21.64 -37.98 -5.44
CA LEU A 873 -22.46 -36.80 -5.70
C LEU A 873 -22.43 -36.38 -7.19
N LEU A 874 -21.27 -36.52 -7.85
CA LEU A 874 -21.14 -36.22 -9.27
C LEU A 874 -21.99 -37.19 -10.10
N LYS A 875 -21.88 -38.48 -9.80
CA LYS A 875 -22.64 -39.54 -10.48
C LYS A 875 -24.15 -39.36 -10.32
N GLU A 876 -24.61 -39.05 -9.11
CA GLU A 876 -26.04 -38.78 -8.84
C GLU A 876 -26.55 -37.57 -9.62
N ARG A 877 -25.78 -36.46 -9.65
CA ARG A 877 -26.18 -35.26 -10.40
C ARG A 877 -26.25 -35.52 -11.91
N LEU A 878 -25.26 -36.20 -12.49
CA LEU A 878 -25.25 -36.47 -13.93
C LEU A 878 -26.41 -37.39 -14.34
N ALA A 879 -26.70 -38.42 -13.53
CA ALA A 879 -27.84 -39.30 -13.76
C ALA A 879 -29.18 -38.54 -13.64
N ALA A 880 -29.33 -37.69 -12.61
CA ALA A 880 -30.55 -36.93 -12.37
C ALA A 880 -30.81 -35.86 -13.45
N CYS A 881 -29.77 -35.14 -13.89
CA CYS A 881 -29.91 -34.02 -14.81
C CYS A 881 -29.84 -34.42 -16.29
N TYR A 882 -29.08 -35.48 -16.64
CA TYR A 882 -28.76 -35.83 -18.03
C TYR A 882 -28.97 -37.31 -18.37
N GLY A 883 -29.24 -38.18 -17.40
CA GLY A 883 -29.56 -39.60 -17.63
C GLY A 883 -28.38 -40.45 -18.11
N VAL A 884 -27.14 -40.09 -17.75
CA VAL A 884 -25.91 -40.82 -18.10
C VAL A 884 -25.22 -41.44 -16.89
#